data_AF-A0A1G4B8U9-F1
#
_entry.id   AF-A0A1G4B8U9-F1
#
_cell.length_a   1.000
_cell.length_b   1.000
_cell.length_c   1.000
_cell.angle_alpha   90.00
_cell.angle_beta   90.00
_cell.angle_gamma   90.00
#
_symmetry.space_group_name_H-M   'P 1'
#
loop_
_entity.id
_entity.type
_entity.pdbx_description
1 polymer ?
#
loop_
_entity_poly.entity_id
_entity_poly.type
_entity_poly.pdbx_seq_one_letter_code
_entity_poly.pdbx_strand_id
1 'polypeptide(L)'
;MPPSRPTVRCCRAVQQHFPAPSDNVWITDGLLASAFERYCHVSRLTRRKSSSVPGPLENRRRLGKRRMAELHLDGHSTLPPWAIEFPVDLSQWKWQPPTLRISKEQRDLQSQQSQSLLSRVYRWSVSEQQMNEEEIARIDIESPPISTFEERLSQARAAVAASTQHAIGSEYYDFIEGLQRELKLGALDPSAVDSAVSTFPQSLISTRADGETVSIAIELFLSAVVNGIACSKVLGPSEFGASFWNLLLNRTSQMRANDATILLFQTTLDAVPRPYINDIHEGIIAAVQTLAVSQSTGRRRAADIGVALRELSPEDHGALLEGIETVVCRGSVVFEEETRQKLHFLWLQVLAHMPRVDSTYLFDACVRSQYFDRELPWHDDRDLSQLILQQWTSRGYLGDHKAVEAFWVRESSRHATSSLAALVAGICEIEHDKPKHLRREHVWLIKNLMKLLRRFGRQNQLVVSMQRFAEARDTIPIMPFARVASASHDYETALKLRSILLSREGKLEGRMGSQWPWTAWVPYIKSMIRDKSVPSWTIWSAVHCGDGKMNIYPAKQRDLWIRRISLMEDMAMWFASANTRSERSTFRDVSKCINWLRNNKVPLNSRSMTAIAKVATRELKRGEFGRTQRLVWLMDIIGQSKGPEQKALVARVLQRWRQANSELEIKRCREAERVPDAERIREAIRAPERSEW
;
A
#
# COMPACT_ATOMS: atom_id res chain seq x y z
N MET A 1 -48.09 39.02 18.82
CA MET A 1 -48.17 38.50 17.45
C MET A 1 -47.35 39.38 16.53
N PRO A 2 -46.24 38.87 15.97
CA PRO A 2 -45.42 39.58 14.98
C PRO A 2 -45.56 38.97 13.56
N PRO A 3 -45.21 39.74 12.51
CA PRO A 3 -45.71 39.53 11.15
C PRO A 3 -44.98 38.44 10.35
N SER A 4 -45.75 37.82 9.46
CA SER A 4 -45.40 36.80 8.46
C SER A 4 -44.40 37.29 7.42
N ARG A 5 -43.31 36.53 7.23
CA ARG A 5 -42.34 36.73 6.14
C ARG A 5 -42.91 36.24 4.80
N PRO A 6 -42.64 36.93 3.68
CA PRO A 6 -43.02 36.47 2.35
C PRO A 6 -42.11 35.34 1.88
N THR A 7 -42.73 34.28 1.36
CA THR A 7 -42.07 33.16 0.68
C THR A 7 -41.61 33.59 -0.71
N VAL A 8 -40.30 33.67 -0.90
CA VAL A 8 -39.70 33.90 -2.21
C VAL A 8 -39.85 32.63 -3.05
N ARG A 9 -40.78 32.67 -4.01
CA ARG A 9 -40.83 31.80 -5.18
C ARG A 9 -39.61 32.10 -6.06
N CYS A 10 -38.64 31.19 -6.15
CA CYS A 10 -37.70 31.07 -7.28
C CYS A 10 -36.82 29.80 -7.13
N CYS A 11 -37.44 28.62 -7.15
CA CYS A 11 -36.74 27.33 -7.28
C CYS A 11 -37.42 26.41 -8.31
N ARG A 12 -37.89 26.97 -9.43
CA ARG A 12 -38.32 26.19 -10.61
C ARG A 12 -37.63 26.72 -11.87
N ALA A 13 -36.31 26.62 -11.90
CA ALA A 13 -35.50 26.89 -13.10
C ALA A 13 -34.18 26.11 -13.14
N VAL A 14 -34.06 24.95 -12.46
CA VAL A 14 -32.88 24.07 -12.57
C VAL A 14 -33.32 22.60 -12.66
N GLN A 15 -34.26 22.33 -13.56
CA GLN A 15 -34.54 20.99 -14.10
C GLN A 15 -34.67 21.10 -15.62
N GLN A 16 -33.69 21.76 -16.25
CA GLN A 16 -33.44 21.58 -17.67
C GLN A 16 -32.19 20.71 -17.78
N HIS A 17 -32.39 19.48 -18.22
CA HIS A 17 -31.34 18.61 -18.74
C HIS A 17 -30.71 19.34 -19.93
N PHE A 18 -29.53 19.93 -19.75
CA PHE A 18 -28.67 20.28 -20.86
C PHE A 18 -28.01 18.98 -21.34
N PRO A 19 -28.28 18.49 -22.57
CA PRO A 19 -27.39 17.52 -23.19
C PRO A 19 -26.05 18.24 -23.41
N ALA A 20 -24.98 17.73 -22.81
CA ALA A 20 -23.64 18.18 -23.14
C ALA A 20 -23.40 17.89 -24.63
N PRO A 21 -22.96 18.87 -25.44
CA PRO A 21 -22.41 18.56 -26.76
C PRO A 21 -21.11 17.79 -26.51
N SER A 22 -21.07 16.54 -26.96
CA SER A 22 -19.84 15.78 -27.08
C SER A 22 -19.05 16.33 -28.26
N ASP A 23 -18.42 17.49 -28.07
CA ASP A 23 -17.28 17.89 -28.89
C ASP A 23 -16.10 16.98 -28.53
N ASN A 24 -16.18 15.74 -29.02
CA ASN A 24 -15.04 14.85 -29.08
C ASN A 24 -14.05 15.51 -30.05
N VAL A 25 -12.99 16.11 -29.51
CA VAL A 25 -11.86 16.55 -30.33
C VAL A 25 -11.13 15.29 -30.77
N TRP A 26 -11.40 14.84 -32.01
CA TRP A 26 -10.67 13.75 -32.64
C TRP A 26 -9.25 14.22 -32.93
N ILE A 27 -8.30 13.87 -32.05
CA ILE A 27 -6.88 14.04 -32.32
C ILE A 27 -6.49 12.90 -33.25
N THR A 28 -6.16 13.24 -34.50
CA THR A 28 -5.66 12.24 -35.46
C THR A 28 -4.27 11.77 -35.03
N ASP A 29 -3.95 10.51 -35.29
CA ASP A 29 -2.64 9.93 -34.95
C ASP A 29 -1.48 10.72 -35.57
N GLY A 30 -1.69 11.32 -36.75
CA GLY A 30 -0.70 12.21 -37.38
C GLY A 30 -0.41 13.48 -36.57
N LEU A 31 -1.43 14.06 -35.92
CA LEU A 31 -1.26 15.26 -35.10
C LEU A 31 -0.58 14.93 -33.77
N LEU A 32 -0.87 13.75 -33.21
CA LEU A 32 -0.19 13.20 -32.04
C LEU A 32 1.29 12.91 -32.34
N ALA A 33 1.58 12.23 -33.45
CA ALA A 33 2.93 11.92 -33.90
C ALA A 33 3.74 13.20 -34.17
N SER A 34 3.17 14.19 -34.86
CA SER A 34 3.83 15.47 -35.10
C SER A 34 4.09 16.28 -33.82
N ALA A 35 3.20 16.22 -32.83
CA ALA A 35 3.42 16.85 -31.53
C ALA A 35 4.52 16.14 -30.73
N PHE A 36 4.57 14.81 -30.80
CA PHE A 36 5.60 13.99 -30.17
C PHE A 36 6.98 14.20 -30.80
N GLU A 37 7.07 14.24 -32.13
CA GLU A 37 8.33 14.54 -32.84
C GLU A 37 8.85 15.94 -32.50
N ARG A 38 7.97 16.94 -32.45
CA ARG A 38 8.36 18.29 -32.00
C ARG A 38 8.85 18.30 -30.55
N TYR A 39 8.22 17.54 -29.67
CA TYR A 39 8.70 17.36 -28.31
C TYR A 39 10.09 16.71 -28.29
N CYS A 40 10.33 15.64 -29.06
CA CYS A 40 11.63 14.98 -29.18
C CYS A 40 12.72 15.90 -29.79
N HIS A 41 12.36 16.76 -30.74
CA HIS A 41 13.26 17.74 -31.33
C HIS A 41 13.64 18.86 -30.35
N VAL A 42 12.68 19.35 -29.55
CA VAL A 42 12.91 20.39 -28.53
C VAL A 42 13.62 19.83 -27.29
N SER A 43 13.43 18.54 -26.98
CA SER A 43 14.05 17.87 -25.83
C SER A 43 15.44 17.28 -26.09
N ARG A 44 16.10 17.66 -27.20
CA ARG A 44 17.55 17.50 -27.37
C ARG A 44 18.32 18.43 -26.42
N LEU A 45 18.14 18.22 -25.12
CA LEU A 45 19.01 18.72 -24.07
C LEU A 45 20.38 18.08 -24.29
N THR A 46 21.30 18.91 -24.78
CA THR A 46 22.72 18.94 -24.39
C THR A 46 23.18 17.71 -23.63
N ARG A 47 23.79 16.78 -24.38
CA ARG A 47 24.59 15.66 -23.92
C ARG A 47 25.55 16.14 -22.83
N ARG A 48 25.16 16.04 -21.56
CA ARG A 48 26.06 16.29 -20.44
C ARG A 48 27.13 15.21 -20.49
N LYS A 49 28.36 15.62 -20.82
CA LYS A 49 29.55 14.78 -20.64
C LYS A 49 29.53 14.25 -19.20
N SER A 50 29.53 12.93 -19.08
CA SER A 50 29.62 12.21 -17.81
C SER A 50 30.90 12.63 -17.09
N SER A 51 30.78 13.43 -16.04
CA SER A 51 31.85 13.59 -15.05
C SER A 51 32.01 12.24 -14.33
N SER A 52 33.23 11.71 -14.29
CA SER A 52 33.63 10.48 -13.60
C SER A 52 33.61 10.58 -12.07
N VAL A 53 32.86 11.52 -11.51
CA VAL A 53 32.68 11.66 -10.07
C VAL A 53 31.34 11.01 -9.71
N PRO A 54 31.34 9.91 -8.94
CA PRO A 54 30.11 9.25 -8.54
C PRO A 54 29.24 10.24 -7.77
N GLY A 55 27.97 10.34 -8.17
CA GLY A 55 27.02 11.25 -7.54
C GLY A 55 26.86 10.99 -6.03
N PRO A 56 26.28 11.92 -5.27
CA PRO A 56 26.17 11.84 -3.81
C PRO A 56 25.52 10.55 -3.30
N LEU A 57 24.64 9.94 -4.10
CA LEU A 57 23.97 8.68 -3.79
C LEU A 57 24.88 7.47 -4.02
N GLU A 58 25.71 7.48 -5.07
CA GLU A 58 26.67 6.41 -5.35
C GLU A 58 27.84 6.44 -4.35
N ASN A 59 28.25 7.65 -3.92
CA ASN A 59 29.25 7.78 -2.86
C ASN A 59 28.72 7.22 -1.53
N ARG A 60 27.43 7.44 -1.20
CA ARG A 60 26.78 6.84 -0.02
C ARG A 60 26.61 5.32 -0.15
N ARG A 61 26.29 4.82 -1.35
CA ARG A 61 26.18 3.37 -1.61
C ARG A 61 27.53 2.68 -1.44
N ARG A 62 28.61 3.28 -1.96
CA ARG A 62 29.99 2.79 -1.80
C ARG A 62 30.48 2.89 -0.36
N LEU A 63 30.14 3.96 0.36
CA LEU A 63 30.48 4.14 1.78
C LEU A 63 29.72 3.16 2.68
N GLY A 64 28.47 2.84 2.34
CA GLY A 64 27.69 1.77 2.99
C GLY A 64 28.30 0.38 2.76
N LYS A 65 28.74 0.09 1.53
CA LYS A 65 29.45 -1.17 1.22
C LYS A 65 30.79 -1.29 1.97
N ARG A 66 31.57 -0.20 2.09
CA ARG A 66 32.83 -0.20 2.86
C ARG A 66 32.62 -0.45 4.35
N ARG A 67 31.61 0.18 4.96
CA ARG A 67 31.26 -0.05 6.38
C ARG A 67 30.78 -1.47 6.67
N MET A 68 30.08 -2.09 5.73
CA MET A 68 29.63 -3.50 5.88
C MET A 68 30.81 -4.49 5.79
N ALA A 69 31.83 -4.18 4.98
CA ALA A 69 33.06 -4.97 4.91
C ALA A 69 33.94 -4.80 6.15
N GLU A 70 33.99 -3.60 6.75
CA GLU A 70 34.74 -3.34 8.01
C GLU A 70 34.11 -4.01 9.24
N LEU A 71 32.79 -4.23 9.26
CA LEU A 71 32.07 -4.82 10.39
C LEU A 71 32.17 -6.36 10.49
N HIS A 72 32.77 -7.03 9.50
CA HIS A 72 32.95 -8.49 9.49
C HIS A 72 34.37 -8.96 9.82
N LEU A 73 35.24 -8.06 10.29
CA LEU A 73 36.50 -8.42 10.92
C LEU A 73 36.25 -8.56 12.42
N ASP A 74 36.06 -9.79 12.87
CA ASP A 74 35.98 -10.08 14.30
C ASP A 74 37.27 -9.64 15.00
N GLY A 75 37.14 -8.70 15.95
CA GLY A 75 37.82 -8.83 17.22
C GLY A 75 39.17 -8.18 17.44
N HIS A 76 39.75 -7.34 16.58
CA HIS A 76 40.88 -6.49 16.99
C HIS A 76 40.84 -5.11 16.32
N SER A 77 40.95 -4.05 17.12
CA SER A 77 41.07 -2.67 16.65
C SER A 77 42.39 -2.48 15.90
N THR A 78 42.39 -2.71 14.59
CA THR A 78 43.56 -2.46 13.75
C THR A 78 43.64 -0.99 13.37
N LEU A 79 44.83 -0.42 13.56
CA LEU A 79 45.21 0.94 13.16
C LEU A 79 45.08 1.12 11.63
N PRO A 80 45.01 2.38 11.13
CA PRO A 80 44.90 2.67 9.71
C PRO A 80 46.04 2.04 8.88
N PRO A 81 45.82 1.75 7.59
CA PRO A 81 46.75 0.97 6.75
C PRO A 81 48.18 1.51 6.62
N TRP A 82 48.42 2.78 6.96
CA TRP A 82 49.75 3.39 6.93
C TRP A 82 50.53 3.25 8.25
N ALA A 83 49.93 2.67 9.28
CA ALA A 83 50.50 2.48 10.62
C ALA A 83 50.81 1.00 10.93
N ILE A 84 50.89 0.13 9.90
CA ILE A 84 51.18 -1.30 10.05
C ILE A 84 52.66 -1.50 9.66
N GLU A 85 53.52 -1.77 10.64
CA GLU A 85 54.98 -1.89 10.43
C GLU A 85 55.41 -3.22 9.78
N PHE A 86 54.54 -4.24 9.71
CA PHE A 86 54.86 -5.52 9.06
C PHE A 86 53.69 -6.05 8.21
N PRO A 87 53.91 -6.41 6.93
CA PRO A 87 52.86 -6.97 6.09
C PRO A 87 52.46 -8.36 6.60
N VAL A 88 51.16 -8.58 6.77
CA VAL A 88 50.58 -9.87 7.18
C VAL A 88 50.85 -10.93 6.12
N ASP A 89 51.44 -12.05 6.52
CA ASP A 89 51.75 -13.18 5.64
C ASP A 89 50.46 -13.88 5.17
N LEU A 90 50.19 -13.76 3.86
CA LEU A 90 48.99 -14.29 3.21
C LEU A 90 49.07 -15.79 2.92
N SER A 91 50.22 -16.45 3.17
CA SER A 91 50.39 -17.89 2.95
C SER A 91 49.60 -18.78 3.91
N GLN A 92 49.09 -18.21 5.02
CA GLN A 92 48.30 -18.92 6.03
C GLN A 92 46.78 -18.76 5.86
N TRP A 93 46.33 -18.01 4.85
CA TRP A 93 44.91 -17.73 4.67
C TRP A 93 44.19 -18.92 4.02
N LYS A 94 43.46 -19.71 4.81
CA LYS A 94 42.55 -20.75 4.33
C LYS A 94 41.10 -20.27 4.40
N TRP A 95 40.46 -20.14 3.24
CA TRP A 95 39.04 -19.80 3.16
C TRP A 95 38.20 -20.95 3.74
N GLN A 96 37.24 -20.62 4.62
CA GLN A 96 36.19 -21.54 5.07
C GLN A 96 34.81 -20.97 4.71
N PRO A 97 33.87 -21.81 4.24
CA PRO A 97 32.51 -21.36 3.93
C PRO A 97 31.76 -20.92 5.20
N PRO A 98 30.88 -19.90 5.13
CA PRO A 98 30.11 -19.46 6.28
C PRO A 98 29.20 -20.60 6.79
N THR A 99 29.38 -21.02 8.03
CA THR A 99 28.48 -21.97 8.68
C THR A 99 27.11 -21.34 8.90
N LEU A 100 26.06 -22.06 8.47
CA LEU A 100 24.67 -21.66 8.67
C LEU A 100 24.41 -21.39 10.15
N ARG A 101 24.09 -20.13 10.49
CA ARG A 101 23.48 -19.78 11.77
C ARG A 101 22.10 -20.45 11.83
N ILE A 102 22.02 -21.57 12.55
CA ILE A 102 20.75 -22.14 13.02
C ILE A 102 20.08 -21.06 13.88
N SER A 103 19.10 -20.37 13.31
CA SER A 103 18.32 -19.36 14.01
C SER A 103 17.37 -20.05 15.00
N LYS A 104 17.07 -19.33 16.08
CA LYS A 104 16.17 -19.74 17.17
C LYS A 104 14.71 -20.02 16.76
N GLU A 105 14.37 -20.02 15.46
CA GLU A 105 13.02 -20.24 14.95
C GLU A 105 12.57 -21.71 14.99
N GLN A 106 13.50 -22.66 15.11
CA GLN A 106 13.17 -24.09 15.20
C GLN A 106 12.53 -24.52 16.52
N ARG A 107 12.59 -23.70 17.59
CA ARG A 107 11.98 -24.04 18.89
C ARG A 107 10.49 -23.71 18.98
N ASP A 108 9.99 -22.78 18.15
CA ASP A 108 8.59 -22.37 18.19
C ASP A 108 7.72 -23.14 17.18
N LEU A 109 8.34 -23.87 16.24
CA LEU A 109 7.64 -24.77 15.31
C LEU A 109 7.50 -26.21 15.85
N GLN A 110 8.31 -26.61 16.83
CA GLN A 110 8.26 -27.95 17.43
C GLN A 110 7.18 -28.14 18.50
N SER A 111 6.52 -27.06 18.95
CA SER A 111 5.54 -27.14 20.05
C SER A 111 4.08 -27.24 19.61
N GLN A 112 3.76 -27.32 18.31
CA GLN A 112 2.36 -27.42 17.83
C GLN A 112 2.12 -28.38 16.65
N GLN A 113 2.96 -29.39 16.42
CA GLN A 113 2.63 -30.46 15.46
C GLN A 113 1.96 -31.64 16.16
N SER A 114 0.64 -31.65 16.10
CA SER A 114 -0.19 -32.82 16.36
C SER A 114 0.20 -33.95 15.40
N GLN A 115 0.34 -35.15 15.97
CA GLN A 115 0.87 -36.36 15.33
C GLN A 115 0.00 -36.80 14.14
N SER A 116 0.53 -36.69 12.91
CA SER A 116 -0.01 -37.36 11.73
C SER A 116 1.06 -38.24 11.08
N LEU A 117 0.63 -39.34 10.42
CA LEU A 117 1.51 -40.40 9.90
C LEU A 117 2.54 -39.90 8.86
N LEU A 118 2.26 -38.80 8.15
CA LEU A 118 3.17 -38.20 7.16
C LEU A 118 4.33 -37.41 7.78
N SER A 119 4.27 -37.08 9.08
CA SER A 119 5.42 -36.52 9.80
C SER A 119 6.59 -37.53 9.90
N ARG A 120 6.34 -38.84 9.74
CA ARG A 120 7.39 -39.86 9.65
C ARG A 120 8.12 -39.82 8.32
N VAL A 121 7.40 -39.63 7.21
CA VAL A 121 7.99 -39.56 5.86
C VAL A 121 8.87 -38.30 5.71
N TYR A 122 8.42 -37.15 6.22
CA TYR A 122 9.24 -35.93 6.25
C TYR A 122 10.46 -36.03 7.17
N ARG A 123 10.36 -36.78 8.27
CA ARG A 123 11.50 -37.05 9.18
C ARG A 123 12.53 -37.98 8.56
N TRP A 124 12.14 -38.79 7.57
CA TRP A 124 13.03 -39.69 6.85
C TRP A 124 13.81 -38.99 5.73
N SER A 125 13.19 -38.07 4.97
CA SER A 125 13.87 -37.34 3.89
C SER A 125 15.02 -36.42 4.34
N VAL A 126 15.06 -36.03 5.62
CA VAL A 126 16.16 -35.21 6.18
C VAL A 126 17.33 -36.08 6.65
N SER A 127 17.12 -37.40 6.83
CA SER A 127 18.14 -38.29 7.38
C SER A 127 19.16 -38.82 6.34
N GLU A 128 18.91 -38.64 5.04
CA GLU A 128 19.81 -39.13 3.98
C GLU A 128 20.78 -38.09 3.39
N GLN A 129 20.84 -36.87 3.95
CA GLN A 129 21.85 -35.87 3.53
C GLN A 129 23.24 -36.09 4.16
N GLN A 130 23.44 -37.19 4.89
CA GLN A 130 24.75 -37.64 5.40
C GLN A 130 24.98 -39.12 5.09
N MET A 131 25.10 -39.46 3.81
CA MET A 131 25.83 -40.68 3.41
C MET A 131 26.79 -40.34 2.28
N ASN A 132 28.05 -40.75 2.48
CA ASN A 132 29.21 -40.44 1.67
C ASN A 132 29.05 -40.89 0.21
N GLU A 133 29.63 -40.11 -0.71
CA GLU A 133 29.85 -40.43 -2.13
C GLU A 133 30.73 -41.68 -2.38
N GLU A 134 31.14 -42.42 -1.34
CA GLU A 134 32.06 -43.57 -1.45
C GLU A 134 31.39 -44.95 -1.41
N GLU A 135 30.06 -45.04 -1.21
CA GLU A 135 29.36 -46.33 -1.09
C GLU A 135 28.63 -46.78 -2.38
N ILE A 136 28.87 -46.11 -3.51
CA ILE A 136 28.24 -46.42 -4.81
C ILE A 136 28.98 -47.54 -5.58
N ALA A 137 30.12 -48.03 -5.09
CA ALA A 137 30.95 -49.00 -5.84
C ALA A 137 30.93 -50.44 -5.30
N ARG A 138 30.04 -50.83 -4.38
CA ARG A 138 30.11 -52.18 -3.74
C ARG A 138 28.79 -52.91 -3.51
N ILE A 139 27.77 -52.71 -4.34
CA ILE A 139 26.63 -53.62 -4.35
C ILE A 139 26.33 -53.99 -5.80
N ASP A 140 27.06 -54.99 -6.27
CA ASP A 140 26.64 -55.83 -7.38
C ASP A 140 26.34 -57.21 -6.82
N ILE A 141 25.30 -57.84 -7.38
CA ILE A 141 24.82 -59.22 -7.20
C ILE A 141 23.70 -59.41 -6.16
N GLU A 142 22.46 -59.14 -6.57
CA GLU A 142 21.45 -60.17 -6.88
C GLU A 142 20.25 -59.49 -7.54
N SER A 143 20.15 -59.55 -8.88
CA SER A 143 18.95 -59.06 -9.58
C SER A 143 17.86 -60.13 -9.51
N PRO A 144 16.66 -59.84 -8.96
CA PRO A 144 15.48 -60.62 -9.31
C PRO A 144 15.15 -60.36 -10.80
N PRO A 145 14.36 -61.23 -11.45
CA PRO A 145 14.11 -61.12 -12.89
C PRO A 145 13.56 -59.73 -13.21
N ILE A 146 13.99 -59.16 -14.35
CA ILE A 146 13.51 -57.89 -14.87
C ILE A 146 12.02 -58.05 -15.20
N SER A 147 11.18 -57.97 -14.17
CA SER A 147 9.74 -57.86 -14.31
C SER A 147 9.50 -56.56 -15.05
N THR A 148 8.71 -56.65 -16.12
CA THR A 148 8.40 -55.47 -16.93
C THR A 148 7.70 -54.42 -16.05
N PHE A 149 7.88 -53.14 -16.35
CA PHE A 149 7.27 -52.06 -15.56
C PHE A 149 5.74 -52.24 -15.42
N GLU A 150 5.07 -52.74 -16.45
CA GLU A 150 3.63 -53.08 -16.45
C GLU A 150 3.28 -54.24 -15.50
N GLU A 151 4.14 -55.24 -15.40
CA GLU A 151 3.97 -56.37 -14.47
C GLU A 151 4.10 -55.89 -13.02
N ARG A 152 5.04 -54.98 -12.74
CA ARG A 152 5.20 -54.35 -11.43
C ARG A 152 4.02 -53.45 -11.06
N LEU A 153 3.46 -52.70 -12.01
CA LEU A 153 2.21 -51.96 -11.81
C LEU A 153 1.05 -52.91 -11.48
N SER A 154 0.98 -54.06 -12.16
CA SER A 154 -0.05 -55.08 -11.90
C SER A 154 0.10 -55.70 -10.50
N GLN A 155 1.33 -55.97 -10.06
CA GLN A 155 1.63 -56.43 -8.70
C GLN A 155 1.28 -55.37 -7.65
N ALA A 156 1.64 -54.10 -7.88
CA ALA A 156 1.29 -52.98 -7.01
C ALA A 156 -0.24 -52.83 -6.87
N ARG A 157 -0.99 -52.98 -7.97
CA ARG A 157 -2.46 -53.00 -7.94
C ARG A 157 -3.00 -54.16 -7.11
N ALA A 158 -2.42 -55.36 -7.23
CA ALA A 158 -2.82 -56.53 -6.44
C ALA A 158 -2.55 -56.30 -4.95
N ALA A 159 -1.43 -55.67 -4.59
CA ALA A 159 -1.09 -55.31 -3.21
C ALA A 159 -2.09 -54.31 -2.62
N VAL A 160 -2.53 -53.29 -3.39
CA VAL A 160 -3.59 -52.37 -2.97
C VAL A 160 -4.93 -53.08 -2.83
N ALA A 161 -5.28 -53.99 -3.75
CA ALA A 161 -6.51 -54.77 -3.67
C ALA A 161 -6.56 -55.73 -2.47
N ALA A 162 -5.40 -56.21 -2.02
CA ALA A 162 -5.23 -57.04 -0.82
C ALA A 162 -5.10 -56.24 0.48
N SER A 163 -5.05 -54.91 0.40
CA SER A 163 -4.86 -54.03 1.57
C SER A 163 -6.13 -53.91 2.41
N THR A 164 -5.95 -53.65 3.70
CA THR A 164 -7.06 -53.52 4.66
C THR A 164 -7.44 -52.06 4.87
N GLN A 165 -8.57 -51.80 5.54
CA GLN A 165 -9.09 -50.45 5.81
C GLN A 165 -8.10 -49.52 6.57
N HIS A 166 -7.05 -50.07 7.21
CA HIS A 166 -6.13 -49.30 8.04
C HIS A 166 -4.64 -49.44 7.65
N ALA A 167 -4.32 -50.28 6.66
CA ALA A 167 -2.93 -50.50 6.26
C ALA A 167 -2.83 -50.94 4.80
N ILE A 168 -2.03 -50.18 4.04
CA ILE A 168 -1.54 -50.58 2.72
C ILE A 168 -0.40 -51.59 2.92
N GLY A 169 -0.39 -52.67 2.15
CA GLY A 169 0.66 -53.70 2.20
C GLY A 169 2.06 -53.12 1.96
N SER A 170 3.09 -53.67 2.63
CA SER A 170 4.48 -53.23 2.48
C SER A 170 4.98 -53.31 1.04
N GLU A 171 4.52 -54.30 0.29
CA GLU A 171 4.84 -54.51 -1.13
C GLU A 171 4.51 -53.28 -2.00
N TYR A 172 3.47 -52.52 -1.65
CA TYR A 172 3.14 -51.28 -2.35
C TYR A 172 4.14 -50.16 -2.00
N TYR A 173 4.56 -50.06 -0.73
CA TYR A 173 5.56 -49.06 -0.33
C TYR A 173 6.92 -49.34 -0.97
N ASP A 174 7.33 -50.61 -1.02
CA ASP A 174 8.56 -51.03 -1.68
C ASP A 174 8.52 -50.71 -3.18
N PHE A 175 7.37 -50.91 -3.83
CA PHE A 175 7.15 -50.49 -5.20
C PHE A 175 7.28 -48.97 -5.38
N ILE A 176 6.65 -48.18 -4.50
CA ILE A 176 6.69 -46.72 -4.56
C ILE A 176 8.11 -46.17 -4.38
N GLU A 177 8.88 -46.73 -3.45
CA GLU A 177 10.28 -46.35 -3.24
C GLU A 177 11.14 -46.72 -4.47
N GLY A 178 10.95 -47.92 -5.01
CA GLY A 178 11.61 -48.38 -6.23
C GLY A 178 11.31 -47.47 -7.42
N LEU A 179 10.04 -47.13 -7.63
CA LEU A 179 9.58 -46.22 -8.68
C LEU A 179 10.25 -44.84 -8.57
N GLN A 180 10.25 -44.25 -7.37
CA GLN A 180 10.88 -42.94 -7.15
C GLN A 180 12.39 -42.99 -7.44
N ARG A 181 13.07 -44.07 -7.02
CA ARG A 181 14.51 -44.28 -7.25
C ARG A 181 14.81 -44.43 -8.74
N GLU A 182 14.04 -45.21 -9.47
CA GLU A 182 14.22 -45.42 -10.91
C GLU A 182 13.98 -44.14 -11.73
N LEU A 183 12.96 -43.34 -11.39
CA LEU A 183 12.74 -42.03 -12.00
C LEU A 183 13.90 -41.06 -11.71
N LYS A 184 14.40 -41.06 -10.47
CA LYS A 184 15.55 -40.23 -10.07
C LYS A 184 16.84 -40.62 -10.81
N LEU A 185 17.02 -41.91 -11.12
CA LEU A 185 18.14 -42.43 -11.89
C LEU A 185 17.94 -42.29 -13.41
N GLY A 186 16.74 -41.96 -13.86
CA GLY A 186 16.41 -41.85 -15.27
C GLY A 186 16.26 -43.20 -15.99
N ALA A 187 15.95 -44.26 -15.25
CA ALA A 187 15.92 -45.63 -15.76
C ALA A 187 14.62 -46.01 -16.51
N LEU A 188 13.58 -45.17 -16.41
CA LEU A 188 12.26 -45.41 -17.01
C LEU A 188 12.06 -44.55 -18.25
N ASP A 189 11.45 -45.13 -19.28
CA ASP A 189 11.09 -44.40 -20.49
C ASP A 189 9.95 -43.40 -20.22
N PRO A 190 10.07 -42.12 -20.64
CA PRO A 190 9.03 -41.11 -20.40
C PRO A 190 7.64 -41.49 -20.91
N SER A 191 7.53 -42.23 -22.02
CA SER A 191 6.23 -42.66 -22.55
C SER A 191 5.57 -43.74 -21.69
N ALA A 192 6.37 -44.62 -21.08
CA ALA A 192 5.89 -45.59 -20.11
C ALA A 192 5.37 -44.93 -18.83
N VAL A 193 6.03 -43.85 -18.38
CA VAL A 193 5.60 -43.05 -17.22
C VAL A 193 4.30 -42.30 -17.52
N ASP A 194 4.18 -41.68 -18.70
CA ASP A 194 2.94 -41.01 -19.14
C ASP A 194 1.75 -41.99 -19.21
N SER A 195 1.98 -43.17 -19.81
CA SER A 195 1.00 -44.26 -19.83
C SER A 195 0.59 -44.69 -18.42
N ALA A 196 1.55 -44.84 -17.50
CA ALA A 196 1.27 -45.21 -16.12
C ALA A 196 0.45 -44.15 -15.36
N VAL A 197 0.79 -42.85 -15.48
CA VAL A 197 0.02 -41.77 -14.86
C VAL A 197 -1.41 -41.69 -15.42
N SER A 198 -1.59 -42.00 -16.70
CA SER A 198 -2.92 -41.98 -17.33
C SER A 198 -3.82 -43.14 -16.89
N THR A 199 -3.27 -44.34 -16.72
CA THR A 199 -4.03 -45.60 -16.54
C THR A 199 -4.03 -46.14 -15.11
N PHE A 200 -2.91 -46.03 -14.39
CA PHE A 200 -2.73 -46.70 -13.10
C PHE A 200 -3.67 -46.16 -12.00
N PRO A 201 -3.85 -44.84 -11.81
CA PRO A 201 -4.81 -44.33 -10.84
C PRO A 201 -6.24 -44.84 -11.08
N GLN A 202 -6.68 -44.89 -12.34
CA GLN A 202 -8.01 -45.41 -12.70
C GLN A 202 -8.13 -46.91 -12.42
N SER A 203 -7.04 -47.66 -12.63
CA SER A 203 -6.98 -49.08 -12.32
C SER A 203 -7.14 -49.35 -10.82
N LEU A 204 -6.63 -48.48 -9.95
CA LEU A 204 -6.78 -48.58 -8.49
C LEU A 204 -8.22 -48.30 -8.04
N ILE A 205 -8.89 -47.31 -8.65
CA ILE A 205 -10.31 -47.00 -8.39
C ILE A 205 -11.22 -48.21 -8.68
N SER A 206 -10.86 -49.03 -9.66
CA SER A 206 -11.63 -50.24 -10.02
C SER A 206 -11.40 -51.45 -9.10
N THR A 207 -10.56 -51.33 -8.07
CA THR A 207 -10.30 -52.42 -7.11
C THR A 207 -11.41 -52.55 -6.07
N ARG A 208 -11.51 -53.71 -5.40
CA ARG A 208 -12.47 -53.93 -4.29
C ARG A 208 -12.00 -53.34 -2.94
N ALA A 209 -10.89 -52.60 -2.93
CA ALA A 209 -10.34 -52.00 -1.72
C ALA A 209 -11.17 -50.82 -1.23
N ASP A 210 -10.96 -50.43 0.02
CA ASP A 210 -11.62 -49.25 0.61
C ASP A 210 -11.23 -47.96 -0.13
N GLY A 211 -12.20 -47.05 -0.28
CA GLY A 211 -12.02 -45.80 -1.03
C GLY A 211 -10.97 -44.86 -0.44
N GLU A 212 -10.77 -44.87 0.88
CA GLU A 212 -9.73 -44.06 1.54
C GLU A 212 -8.34 -44.65 1.28
N THR A 213 -8.21 -45.98 1.37
CA THR A 213 -6.98 -46.71 1.02
C THR A 213 -6.56 -46.47 -0.43
N VAL A 214 -7.52 -46.49 -1.37
CA VAL A 214 -7.27 -46.20 -2.79
C VAL A 214 -6.83 -44.74 -2.98
N SER A 215 -7.47 -43.78 -2.30
CA SER A 215 -7.08 -42.37 -2.40
C SER A 215 -5.65 -42.14 -1.91
N ILE A 216 -5.26 -42.76 -0.79
CA ILE A 216 -3.89 -42.68 -0.25
C ILE A 216 -2.89 -43.34 -1.20
N ALA A 217 -3.24 -44.49 -1.78
CA ALA A 217 -2.38 -45.18 -2.73
C ALA A 217 -2.11 -44.31 -3.98
N ILE A 218 -3.15 -43.69 -4.55
CA ILE A 218 -3.02 -42.77 -5.68
C ILE A 218 -2.15 -41.56 -5.32
N GLU A 219 -2.35 -40.99 -4.12
CA GLU A 219 -1.55 -39.86 -3.61
C GLU A 219 -0.07 -40.20 -3.52
N LEU A 220 0.26 -41.36 -2.95
CA LEU A 220 1.64 -41.85 -2.82
C LEU A 220 2.28 -42.08 -4.19
N PHE A 221 1.54 -42.67 -5.12
CA PHE A 221 2.00 -42.91 -6.49
C PHE A 221 2.32 -41.61 -7.21
N LEU A 222 1.38 -40.66 -7.26
CA LEU A 222 1.60 -39.38 -7.93
C LEU A 222 2.72 -38.58 -7.27
N SER A 223 2.81 -38.61 -5.93
CA SER A 223 3.89 -37.96 -5.19
C SER A 223 5.26 -38.55 -5.52
N ALA A 224 5.37 -39.88 -5.61
CA ALA A 224 6.62 -40.54 -5.98
C ALA A 224 7.03 -40.24 -7.42
N VAL A 225 6.07 -40.17 -8.34
CA VAL A 225 6.32 -39.77 -9.73
C VAL A 225 6.87 -38.34 -9.80
N VAL A 226 6.19 -37.36 -9.19
CA VAL A 226 6.60 -35.96 -9.21
C VAL A 226 7.96 -35.77 -8.52
N ASN A 227 8.14 -36.35 -7.33
CA ASN A 227 9.40 -36.22 -6.59
C ASN A 227 10.56 -36.91 -7.32
N GLY A 228 10.32 -38.07 -7.95
CA GLY A 228 11.30 -38.78 -8.75
C GLY A 228 11.77 -37.96 -9.94
N ILE A 229 10.85 -37.37 -10.71
CA ILE A 229 11.16 -36.50 -11.85
C ILE A 229 11.85 -35.21 -11.40
N ALA A 230 11.32 -34.54 -10.37
CA ALA A 230 11.87 -33.27 -9.87
C ALA A 230 13.31 -33.41 -9.33
N CYS A 231 13.65 -34.57 -8.76
CA CYS A 231 14.99 -34.85 -8.23
C CYS A 231 15.93 -35.51 -9.26
N SER A 232 15.44 -35.85 -10.45
CA SER A 232 16.23 -36.55 -11.46
C SER A 232 17.25 -35.61 -12.11
N LYS A 233 18.50 -36.06 -12.19
CA LYS A 233 19.56 -35.35 -12.93
C LYS A 233 19.58 -35.74 -14.42
N VAL A 234 18.92 -36.85 -14.77
CA VAL A 234 18.97 -37.47 -16.11
C VAL A 234 17.66 -37.23 -16.85
N LEU A 235 16.52 -37.55 -16.22
CA LEU A 235 15.17 -37.28 -16.76
C LEU A 235 14.58 -36.05 -16.08
N GLY A 236 15.11 -34.89 -16.44
CA GLY A 236 14.65 -33.63 -15.88
C GLY A 236 13.19 -33.31 -16.24
N PRO A 237 12.53 -32.39 -15.51
CA PRO A 237 11.14 -32.01 -15.78
C PRO A 237 10.85 -31.52 -17.21
N SER A 238 11.86 -31.04 -17.93
CA SER A 238 11.77 -30.58 -19.32
C SER A 238 11.57 -31.70 -20.34
N GLU A 239 11.95 -32.94 -20.01
CA GLU A 239 11.77 -34.12 -20.87
C GLU A 239 10.30 -34.54 -20.98
N PHE A 240 9.47 -34.07 -20.05
CA PHE A 240 8.02 -34.28 -20.05
C PHE A 240 7.31 -33.08 -20.67
N GLY A 241 6.44 -33.33 -21.66
CA GLY A 241 5.66 -32.28 -22.32
C GLY A 241 4.58 -31.68 -21.43
N ALA A 242 4.00 -30.55 -21.86
CA ALA A 242 2.93 -29.89 -21.11
C ALA A 242 1.69 -30.78 -20.90
N SER A 243 1.38 -31.68 -21.84
CA SER A 243 0.28 -32.64 -21.72
C SER A 243 0.39 -33.56 -20.51
N PHE A 244 1.61 -34.02 -20.18
CA PHE A 244 1.88 -34.85 -19.02
C PHE A 244 1.60 -34.10 -17.72
N TRP A 245 2.12 -32.87 -17.59
CA TRP A 245 1.91 -32.02 -16.42
C TRP A 245 0.44 -31.64 -16.25
N ASN A 246 -0.26 -31.36 -17.35
CA ASN A 246 -1.70 -31.09 -17.35
C ASN A 246 -2.50 -32.32 -16.89
N LEU A 247 -2.14 -33.51 -17.37
CA LEU A 247 -2.74 -34.77 -16.95
C LEU A 247 -2.52 -35.01 -15.44
N LEU A 248 -1.30 -34.78 -14.95
CA LEU A 248 -0.98 -34.97 -13.53
C LEU A 248 -1.82 -34.04 -12.65
N LEU A 249 -1.93 -32.76 -13.02
CA LEU A 249 -2.79 -31.79 -12.31
C LEU A 249 -4.29 -32.13 -12.40
N ASN A 250 -4.76 -32.65 -13.53
CA ASN A 250 -6.13 -33.15 -13.65
C ASN A 250 -6.39 -34.40 -12.79
N ARG A 251 -5.36 -35.23 -12.55
CA ARG A 251 -5.47 -36.38 -11.63
C ARG A 251 -5.47 -35.91 -10.18
N THR A 252 -4.65 -34.93 -9.81
CA THR A 252 -4.68 -34.36 -8.46
C THR A 252 -6.00 -33.65 -8.17
N SER A 253 -6.62 -33.01 -9.16
CA SER A 253 -7.95 -32.38 -9.00
C SER A 253 -9.10 -33.36 -8.79
N GLN A 254 -8.91 -34.64 -9.10
CA GLN A 254 -9.92 -35.69 -8.87
C GLN A 254 -9.85 -36.25 -7.45
N MET A 255 -8.81 -35.91 -6.69
CA MET A 255 -8.60 -36.38 -5.34
C MET A 255 -9.35 -35.54 -4.30
N ARG A 256 -9.57 -36.13 -3.12
CA ARG A 256 -10.16 -35.40 -1.99
C ARG A 256 -9.18 -34.34 -1.51
N ALA A 257 -9.62 -33.08 -1.51
CA ALA A 257 -8.81 -31.96 -1.03
C ALA A 257 -8.46 -32.09 0.48
N ASN A 258 -7.23 -32.53 0.73
CA ASN A 258 -6.56 -32.64 2.03
C ASN A 258 -5.21 -31.90 1.95
N ASP A 259 -4.49 -31.81 3.08
CA ASP A 259 -3.19 -31.11 3.14
C ASP A 259 -2.15 -31.73 2.20
N ALA A 260 -2.26 -33.05 1.94
CA ALA A 260 -1.32 -33.76 1.09
C ALA A 260 -1.58 -33.58 -0.41
N THR A 261 -2.84 -33.42 -0.82
CA THR A 261 -3.22 -33.02 -2.19
C THR A 261 -2.74 -31.59 -2.48
N ILE A 262 -2.78 -30.70 -1.48
CA ILE A 262 -2.20 -29.34 -1.60
C ILE A 262 -0.68 -29.41 -1.76
N LEU A 263 -0.02 -30.25 -0.95
CA LEU A 263 1.43 -30.45 -1.06
C LEU A 263 1.79 -31.02 -2.44
N LEU A 264 1.06 -32.02 -2.92
CA LEU A 264 1.25 -32.61 -4.24
C LEU A 264 1.02 -31.60 -5.36
N PHE A 265 -0.01 -30.75 -5.23
CA PHE A 265 -0.25 -29.65 -6.17
C PHE A 265 0.93 -28.66 -6.18
N GLN A 266 1.44 -28.28 -5.01
CA GLN A 266 2.59 -27.39 -4.86
C GLN A 266 3.87 -28.01 -5.45
N THR A 267 4.20 -29.26 -5.11
CA THR A 267 5.40 -29.93 -5.62
C THR A 267 5.33 -30.13 -7.13
N THR A 268 4.13 -30.42 -7.66
CA THR A 268 3.91 -30.50 -9.10
C THR A 268 4.23 -29.18 -9.76
N LEU A 269 3.63 -28.07 -9.32
CA LEU A 269 3.87 -26.74 -9.89
C LEU A 269 5.33 -26.27 -9.75
N ASP A 270 6.00 -26.64 -8.67
CA ASP A 270 7.42 -26.35 -8.46
C ASP A 270 8.33 -27.13 -9.41
N ALA A 271 7.88 -28.31 -9.87
CA ALA A 271 8.59 -29.14 -10.84
C ALA A 271 8.32 -28.70 -12.30
N VAL A 272 7.17 -28.09 -12.60
CA VAL A 272 6.81 -27.69 -13.97
C VAL A 272 7.83 -26.68 -14.54
N PRO A 273 8.42 -26.95 -15.71
CA PRO A 273 9.21 -25.95 -16.43
C PRO A 273 8.39 -24.70 -16.76
N ARG A 274 8.98 -23.52 -16.49
CA ARG A 274 8.37 -22.20 -16.77
C ARG A 274 7.69 -22.06 -18.14
N PRO A 275 8.25 -22.52 -19.29
CA PRO A 275 7.59 -22.36 -20.58
C PRO A 275 6.24 -23.10 -20.67
N TYR A 276 6.03 -24.16 -19.89
CA TYR A 276 4.82 -24.98 -19.96
C TYR A 276 3.67 -24.46 -19.09
N ILE A 277 3.90 -23.47 -18.21
CA ILE A 277 2.90 -23.01 -17.22
C ILE A 277 1.60 -22.53 -17.89
N ASN A 278 1.70 -21.85 -19.03
CA ASN A 278 0.52 -21.39 -19.78
C ASN A 278 -0.21 -22.54 -20.50
N ASP A 279 0.52 -23.58 -20.90
CA ASP A 279 -0.01 -24.72 -21.65
C ASP A 279 -0.77 -25.71 -20.74
N ILE A 280 -0.50 -25.68 -19.42
CA ILE A 280 -1.14 -26.54 -18.41
C ILE A 280 -2.31 -25.86 -17.68
N HIS A 281 -2.86 -24.79 -18.25
CA HIS A 281 -3.86 -23.95 -17.59
C HIS A 281 -5.10 -24.75 -17.15
N GLU A 282 -5.56 -25.74 -17.91
CA GLU A 282 -6.74 -26.55 -17.59
C GLU A 282 -6.57 -27.32 -16.27
N GLY A 283 -5.43 -27.98 -16.09
CA GLY A 283 -5.11 -28.74 -14.88
C GLY A 283 -4.94 -27.84 -13.67
N ILE A 284 -4.31 -26.67 -13.84
CA ILE A 284 -4.21 -25.66 -12.75
C ILE A 284 -5.61 -25.22 -12.32
N ILE A 285 -6.47 -24.87 -13.29
CA ILE A 285 -7.85 -24.43 -13.03
C ILE A 285 -8.64 -25.52 -12.29
N ALA A 286 -8.59 -26.76 -12.77
CA ALA A 286 -9.29 -27.88 -12.17
C ALA A 286 -8.82 -28.14 -10.72
N ALA A 287 -7.50 -28.16 -10.50
CA ALA A 287 -6.94 -28.38 -9.17
C ALA A 287 -7.32 -27.26 -8.20
N VAL A 288 -7.20 -25.99 -8.61
CA VAL A 288 -7.60 -24.85 -7.77
C VAL A 288 -9.09 -24.88 -7.45
N GLN A 289 -9.95 -25.23 -8.41
CA GLN A 289 -11.39 -25.36 -8.18
C GLN A 289 -11.70 -26.44 -7.14
N THR A 290 -11.13 -27.65 -7.27
CA THR A 290 -11.33 -28.73 -6.29
C THR A 290 -10.85 -28.34 -4.89
N LEU A 291 -9.67 -27.72 -4.80
CA LEU A 291 -9.13 -27.27 -3.53
C LEU A 291 -10.00 -26.18 -2.89
N ALA A 292 -10.51 -25.23 -3.69
CA ALA A 292 -11.36 -24.13 -3.23
C ALA A 292 -12.74 -24.58 -2.71
N VAL A 293 -13.37 -25.59 -3.33
CA VAL A 293 -14.74 -26.06 -2.99
C VAL A 293 -14.78 -26.87 -1.69
N SER A 294 -13.66 -27.42 -1.25
CA SER A 294 -13.65 -28.27 -0.05
C SER A 294 -13.85 -27.46 1.26
N GLN A 295 -14.62 -28.01 2.20
CA GLN A 295 -15.16 -27.28 3.37
C GLN A 295 -14.19 -27.01 4.55
N SER A 296 -12.90 -27.31 4.43
CA SER A 296 -11.96 -27.10 5.56
C SER A 296 -11.48 -25.65 5.68
N THR A 297 -11.08 -25.27 6.90
CA THR A 297 -10.80 -23.91 7.38
C THR A 297 -10.17 -22.97 6.35
N GLY A 298 -10.99 -22.11 5.72
CA GLY A 298 -10.65 -21.38 4.50
C GLY A 298 -9.40 -20.49 4.55
N ARG A 299 -9.00 -19.99 5.72
CA ARG A 299 -7.85 -19.07 5.84
C ARG A 299 -6.50 -19.77 5.60
N ARG A 300 -6.24 -20.93 6.22
CA ARG A 300 -4.96 -21.65 6.03
C ARG A 300 -4.83 -22.13 4.59
N ARG A 301 -5.93 -22.70 4.08
CA ARG A 301 -6.03 -23.19 2.72
C ARG A 301 -5.77 -22.13 1.65
N ALA A 302 -6.32 -20.92 1.79
CA ALA A 302 -6.04 -19.84 0.85
C ALA A 302 -4.55 -19.45 0.83
N ALA A 303 -3.88 -19.49 1.99
CA ALA A 303 -2.45 -19.26 2.07
C ALA A 303 -1.66 -20.37 1.38
N ASP A 304 -2.02 -21.64 1.61
CA ASP A 304 -1.32 -22.77 1.03
C ASP A 304 -1.47 -22.82 -0.51
N ILE A 305 -2.68 -22.55 -1.02
CA ILE A 305 -2.92 -22.42 -2.47
C ILE A 305 -2.14 -21.21 -3.04
N GLY A 306 -2.13 -20.07 -2.33
CA GLY A 306 -1.37 -18.89 -2.75
C GLY A 306 0.15 -19.13 -2.81
N VAL A 307 0.68 -19.96 -1.91
CA VAL A 307 2.08 -20.41 -1.91
C VAL A 307 2.36 -21.39 -3.06
N ALA A 308 1.43 -22.28 -3.39
CA ALA A 308 1.54 -23.15 -4.54
C ALA A 308 1.59 -22.36 -5.86
N LEU A 309 0.80 -21.28 -5.97
CA LEU A 309 0.75 -20.42 -7.15
C LEU A 309 1.84 -19.32 -7.18
N ARG A 310 2.90 -19.43 -6.38
CA ARG A 310 3.87 -18.33 -6.17
C ARG A 310 4.64 -17.88 -7.40
N GLU A 311 4.81 -18.77 -8.39
CA GLU A 311 5.50 -18.45 -9.64
C GLU A 311 4.62 -17.67 -10.63
N LEU A 312 3.29 -17.71 -10.47
CA LEU A 312 2.37 -16.99 -11.35
C LEU A 312 2.42 -15.48 -11.09
N SER A 313 2.62 -14.72 -12.15
CA SER A 313 2.62 -13.25 -12.16
C SER A 313 1.43 -12.73 -12.97
N PRO A 314 0.78 -11.62 -12.57
CA PRO A 314 -0.20 -10.95 -13.41
C PRO A 314 0.32 -10.50 -14.77
N GLU A 315 1.61 -10.15 -14.85
CA GLU A 315 2.24 -9.64 -16.08
C GLU A 315 2.39 -10.74 -17.14
N ASP A 316 2.79 -11.96 -16.73
CA ASP A 316 3.05 -13.06 -17.67
C ASP A 316 1.88 -14.04 -17.79
N HIS A 317 1.01 -14.10 -16.76
CA HIS A 317 -0.04 -15.12 -16.61
C HIS A 317 -1.44 -14.52 -16.38
N GLY A 318 -1.68 -13.26 -16.77
CA GLY A 318 -2.95 -12.56 -16.55
C GLY A 318 -4.18 -13.34 -17.06
N ALA A 319 -4.11 -13.87 -18.29
CA ALA A 319 -5.19 -14.67 -18.87
C ALA A 319 -5.50 -15.97 -18.10
N LEU A 320 -4.46 -16.64 -17.57
CA LEU A 320 -4.62 -17.81 -16.71
C LEU A 320 -5.31 -17.43 -15.39
N LEU A 321 -4.87 -16.34 -14.74
CA LEU A 321 -5.48 -15.87 -13.49
C LEU A 321 -6.93 -15.43 -13.69
N GLU A 322 -7.25 -14.78 -14.81
CA GLU A 322 -8.63 -14.49 -15.20
C GLU A 322 -9.43 -15.77 -15.48
N GLY A 323 -8.83 -16.77 -16.13
CA GLY A 323 -9.42 -18.09 -16.33
C GLY A 323 -9.78 -18.77 -15.01
N ILE A 324 -8.84 -18.84 -14.06
CA ILE A 324 -9.07 -19.39 -12.73
C ILE A 324 -10.17 -18.61 -12.01
N GLU A 325 -10.13 -17.27 -12.05
CA GLU A 325 -11.17 -16.43 -11.47
C GLU A 325 -12.54 -16.74 -12.09
N THR A 326 -12.65 -16.82 -13.42
CA THR A 326 -13.92 -17.13 -14.06
C THR A 326 -14.44 -18.51 -13.69
N VAL A 327 -13.58 -19.52 -13.54
CA VAL A 327 -14.03 -20.88 -13.20
C VAL A 327 -14.38 -21.01 -11.72
N VAL A 328 -13.58 -20.45 -10.82
CA VAL A 328 -13.89 -20.41 -9.38
C VAL A 328 -15.17 -19.60 -9.14
N CYS A 329 -15.38 -18.51 -9.89
CA CYS A 329 -16.53 -17.61 -9.71
C CYS A 329 -17.79 -18.03 -10.47
N ARG A 330 -17.69 -18.58 -11.71
CA ARG A 330 -18.82 -18.99 -12.59
C ARG A 330 -19.10 -20.50 -12.58
N GLY A 331 -18.12 -21.36 -12.30
CA GLY A 331 -18.36 -22.78 -12.03
C GLY A 331 -19.29 -23.00 -10.83
N SER A 332 -19.56 -21.92 -10.09
CA SER A 332 -20.45 -21.86 -8.94
C SER A 332 -21.92 -21.55 -9.25
N VAL A 333 -22.35 -21.48 -10.52
CA VAL A 333 -23.78 -21.27 -10.87
C VAL A 333 -24.69 -22.38 -10.31
N VAL A 334 -24.14 -23.56 -10.02
CA VAL A 334 -24.85 -24.69 -9.40
C VAL A 334 -24.99 -24.53 -7.88
N PHE A 335 -24.16 -23.71 -7.25
CA PHE A 335 -24.15 -23.53 -5.79
C PHE A 335 -25.05 -22.38 -5.36
N GLU A 336 -25.55 -22.48 -4.12
CA GLU A 336 -26.27 -21.38 -3.46
C GLU A 336 -25.41 -20.11 -3.39
N GLU A 337 -26.07 -18.95 -3.42
CA GLU A 337 -25.43 -17.62 -3.42
C GLU A 337 -24.37 -17.45 -2.32
N GLU A 338 -24.63 -17.98 -1.13
CA GLU A 338 -23.70 -17.91 0.01
C GLU A 338 -22.40 -18.69 -0.25
N THR A 339 -22.50 -19.86 -0.89
CA THR A 339 -21.34 -20.69 -1.22
C THR A 339 -20.50 -20.02 -2.32
N ARG A 340 -21.17 -19.39 -3.29
CA ARG A 340 -20.51 -18.60 -4.34
C ARG A 340 -19.71 -17.44 -3.76
N GLN A 341 -20.30 -16.70 -2.82
CA GLN A 341 -19.62 -15.60 -2.13
C GLN A 341 -18.41 -16.08 -1.32
N LYS A 342 -18.52 -17.21 -0.61
CA LYS A 342 -17.38 -17.81 0.11
C LYS A 342 -16.23 -18.18 -0.83
N LEU A 343 -16.54 -18.72 -2.02
CA LEU A 343 -15.55 -19.04 -3.04
C LEU A 343 -14.89 -17.80 -3.63
N HIS A 344 -15.68 -16.75 -3.92
CA HIS A 344 -15.14 -15.46 -4.38
C HIS A 344 -14.17 -14.86 -3.35
N PHE A 345 -14.56 -14.86 -2.08
CA PHE A 345 -13.70 -14.35 -1.02
C PHE A 345 -12.44 -15.21 -0.86
N LEU A 346 -12.56 -16.53 -0.89
CA LEU A 346 -11.41 -17.44 -0.83
C LEU A 346 -10.43 -17.20 -1.98
N TRP A 347 -10.92 -16.98 -3.20
CA TRP A 347 -10.06 -16.62 -4.34
C TRP A 347 -9.31 -15.30 -4.11
N LEU A 348 -9.99 -14.27 -3.61
CA LEU A 348 -9.32 -13.02 -3.25
C LEU A 348 -8.25 -13.23 -2.17
N GLN A 349 -8.51 -14.11 -1.18
CA GLN A 349 -7.52 -14.47 -0.17
C GLN A 349 -6.31 -15.19 -0.79
N VAL A 350 -6.52 -16.10 -1.74
CA VAL A 350 -5.43 -16.75 -2.49
C VAL A 350 -4.57 -15.70 -3.19
N LEU A 351 -5.19 -14.77 -3.93
CA LEU A 351 -4.46 -13.66 -4.58
C LEU A 351 -3.69 -12.81 -3.58
N ALA A 352 -4.23 -12.58 -2.38
CA ALA A 352 -3.54 -11.83 -1.32
C ALA A 352 -2.29 -12.56 -0.78
N HIS A 353 -2.25 -13.89 -0.86
CA HIS A 353 -1.10 -14.71 -0.45
C HIS A 353 -0.06 -14.95 -1.56
N MET A 354 -0.38 -14.64 -2.82
CA MET A 354 0.56 -14.77 -3.93
C MET A 354 1.62 -13.65 -3.92
N PRO A 355 2.93 -13.96 -3.93
CA PRO A 355 4.02 -12.99 -3.81
C PRO A 355 4.30 -12.17 -5.09
N ARG A 356 3.79 -12.57 -6.25
CA ARG A 356 3.92 -11.79 -7.50
C ARG A 356 2.70 -10.93 -7.84
N VAL A 357 1.61 -11.05 -7.08
CA VAL A 357 0.37 -10.26 -7.27
C VAL A 357 0.43 -8.92 -6.54
N ASP A 358 0.71 -7.83 -7.25
CA ASP A 358 0.80 -6.51 -6.62
C ASP A 358 -0.54 -6.01 -6.04
N SER A 359 -0.48 -4.94 -5.23
CA SER A 359 -1.70 -4.35 -4.65
C SER A 359 -2.64 -3.81 -5.73
N THR A 360 -2.15 -3.38 -6.87
CA THR A 360 -3.00 -2.85 -7.95
C THR A 360 -3.86 -3.95 -8.55
N TYR A 361 -3.28 -5.08 -8.92
CA TYR A 361 -3.99 -6.22 -9.45
C TYR A 361 -4.98 -6.79 -8.43
N LEU A 362 -4.58 -6.96 -7.16
CA LEU A 362 -5.51 -7.41 -6.13
C LEU A 362 -6.71 -6.47 -6.01
N PHE A 363 -6.47 -5.16 -6.05
CA PHE A 363 -7.55 -4.18 -5.94
C PHE A 363 -8.47 -4.19 -7.17
N ASP A 364 -7.91 -4.40 -8.36
CA ASP A 364 -8.69 -4.55 -9.58
C ASP A 364 -9.50 -5.86 -9.56
N ALA A 365 -8.95 -6.96 -9.02
CA ALA A 365 -9.69 -8.20 -8.77
C ALA A 365 -10.83 -8.00 -7.74
N CYS A 366 -10.60 -7.25 -6.65
CA CYS A 366 -11.66 -6.96 -5.69
C CYS A 366 -12.81 -6.10 -6.28
N VAL A 367 -12.51 -5.24 -7.26
CA VAL A 367 -13.54 -4.46 -7.98
C VAL A 367 -14.25 -5.34 -9.02
N ARG A 368 -13.52 -6.16 -9.77
CA ARG A 368 -14.10 -7.08 -10.77
C ARG A 368 -15.00 -8.14 -10.15
N SER A 369 -14.67 -8.62 -8.95
CA SER A 369 -15.45 -9.65 -8.26
C SER A 369 -16.79 -9.16 -7.73
N GLN A 370 -17.00 -7.83 -7.60
CA GLN A 370 -18.19 -7.21 -7.01
C GLN A 370 -18.50 -7.65 -5.57
N TYR A 371 -17.62 -8.44 -4.93
CA TYR A 371 -17.84 -8.99 -3.59
C TYR A 371 -18.02 -7.90 -2.54
N PHE A 372 -17.35 -6.76 -2.71
CA PHE A 372 -17.42 -5.63 -1.78
C PHE A 372 -18.44 -4.55 -2.20
N ASP A 373 -19.31 -4.82 -3.17
CA ASP A 373 -20.35 -3.88 -3.59
C ASP A 373 -21.49 -3.80 -2.57
N ARG A 374 -22.01 -2.58 -2.41
CA ARG A 374 -22.79 -2.15 -1.24
C ARG A 374 -24.26 -2.53 -1.28
N GLU A 375 -24.73 -3.09 -2.39
CA GLU A 375 -26.14 -3.47 -2.58
C GLU A 375 -26.53 -4.71 -1.77
N LEU A 376 -25.53 -5.45 -1.27
CA LEU A 376 -25.72 -6.64 -0.45
C LEU A 376 -25.61 -6.28 1.05
N PRO A 377 -26.66 -6.54 1.86
CA PRO A 377 -26.75 -6.11 3.26
C PRO A 377 -25.78 -6.81 4.24
N TRP A 378 -24.90 -7.69 3.76
CA TRP A 378 -24.13 -8.65 4.58
C TRP A 378 -22.62 -8.37 4.66
N HIS A 379 -22.10 -7.40 3.90
CA HIS A 379 -20.64 -7.19 3.82
C HIS A 379 -20.15 -6.11 4.78
N ASP A 380 -19.83 -6.54 5.99
CA ASP A 380 -19.08 -5.74 6.94
C ASP A 380 -17.67 -5.45 6.40
N ASP A 381 -17.15 -4.26 6.75
CA ASP A 381 -15.77 -3.84 6.51
C ASP A 381 -14.69 -4.81 7.05
N ARG A 382 -15.14 -5.84 7.78
CA ARG A 382 -14.33 -6.91 8.36
C ARG A 382 -13.65 -7.76 7.30
N ASP A 383 -14.36 -8.17 6.26
CA ASP A 383 -13.77 -9.01 5.20
C ASP A 383 -12.71 -8.25 4.42
N LEU A 384 -12.98 -6.98 4.14
CA LEU A 384 -12.04 -6.09 3.46
C LEU A 384 -10.78 -5.85 4.32
N SER A 385 -10.95 -5.53 5.60
CA SER A 385 -9.83 -5.34 6.51
C SER A 385 -9.04 -6.63 6.75
N GLN A 386 -9.71 -7.78 6.79
CA GLN A 386 -9.08 -9.10 6.85
C GLN A 386 -8.23 -9.39 5.61
N LEU A 387 -8.77 -9.18 4.42
CA LEU A 387 -8.07 -9.42 3.16
C LEU A 387 -6.78 -8.58 3.05
N ILE A 388 -6.88 -7.31 3.44
CA ILE A 388 -5.74 -6.38 3.43
C ILE A 388 -4.70 -6.79 4.48
N LEU A 389 -5.15 -7.18 5.68
CA LEU A 389 -4.25 -7.69 6.72
C LEU A 389 -3.50 -8.95 6.26
N GLN A 390 -4.19 -9.87 5.57
CA GLN A 390 -3.58 -11.07 4.99
C GLN A 390 -2.55 -10.71 3.93
N GLN A 391 -2.86 -9.77 3.02
CA GLN A 391 -1.90 -9.30 2.02
C GLN A 391 -0.67 -8.67 2.67
N TRP A 392 -0.85 -7.78 3.64
CA TRP A 392 0.29 -7.11 4.29
C TRP A 392 1.14 -8.09 5.09
N THR A 393 0.53 -9.11 5.67
CA THR A 393 1.23 -10.19 6.36
C THR A 393 2.01 -11.06 5.38
N SER A 394 1.40 -11.49 4.27
CA SER A 394 2.06 -12.32 3.26
C SER A 394 3.27 -11.63 2.62
N ARG A 395 3.21 -10.29 2.50
CA ARG A 395 4.32 -9.47 1.96
C ARG A 395 5.37 -9.08 3.00
N GLY A 396 5.19 -9.43 4.27
CA GLY A 396 6.10 -9.04 5.34
C GLY A 396 6.12 -7.53 5.58
N TYR A 397 5.04 -6.81 5.25
CA TYR A 397 4.95 -5.36 5.51
C TYR A 397 4.69 -5.05 6.99
N LEU A 398 4.17 -6.03 7.73
CA LEU A 398 3.91 -5.91 9.16
C LEU A 398 5.01 -6.66 9.91
N GLY A 399 5.75 -5.94 10.75
CA GLY A 399 6.87 -6.54 11.46
C GLY A 399 6.42 -7.40 12.66
N ASP A 400 5.25 -7.13 13.24
CA ASP A 400 4.64 -7.98 14.29
C ASP A 400 3.19 -8.29 13.89
N HIS A 401 3.04 -9.04 12.79
CA HIS A 401 1.75 -9.38 12.21
C HIS A 401 0.83 -10.10 13.19
N LYS A 402 1.36 -10.99 14.06
CA LYS A 402 0.56 -11.74 15.04
C LYS A 402 -0.08 -10.82 16.07
N ALA A 403 0.67 -9.85 16.59
CA ALA A 403 0.11 -8.89 17.55
C ALA A 403 -0.91 -7.97 16.87
N VAL A 404 -0.62 -7.46 15.66
CA VAL A 404 -1.55 -6.60 14.90
C VAL A 404 -2.85 -7.35 14.60
N GLU A 405 -2.75 -8.62 14.21
CA GLU A 405 -3.90 -9.47 13.96
C GLU A 405 -4.71 -9.74 15.23
N ALA A 406 -4.06 -10.11 16.34
CA ALA A 406 -4.73 -10.33 17.61
C ALA A 406 -5.49 -9.08 18.09
N PHE A 407 -4.89 -7.90 17.91
CA PHE A 407 -5.54 -6.62 18.19
C PHE A 407 -6.74 -6.38 17.27
N TRP A 408 -6.56 -6.55 15.97
CA TRP A 408 -7.63 -6.36 15.00
C TRP A 408 -8.80 -7.32 15.26
N VAL A 409 -8.54 -8.61 15.52
CA VAL A 409 -9.58 -9.60 15.86
C VAL A 409 -10.35 -9.15 17.11
N ARG A 410 -9.64 -8.74 18.17
CA ARG A 410 -10.26 -8.31 19.43
C ARG A 410 -11.17 -7.08 19.23
N GLU A 411 -10.69 -6.05 18.55
CA GLU A 411 -11.45 -4.81 18.36
C GLU A 411 -12.59 -4.97 17.33
N SER A 412 -12.34 -5.68 16.21
CA SER A 412 -13.37 -5.92 15.19
C SER A 412 -14.49 -6.83 15.67
N SER A 413 -14.22 -7.76 16.59
CA SER A 413 -15.26 -8.60 17.20
C SER A 413 -16.20 -7.83 18.12
N ARG A 414 -15.77 -6.68 18.66
CA ARG A 414 -16.63 -5.80 19.47
C ARG A 414 -17.57 -5.00 18.60
N HIS A 415 -17.07 -4.47 17.47
CA HIS A 415 -17.86 -3.70 16.51
C HIS A 415 -17.36 -3.95 15.08
N ALA A 416 -18.09 -4.75 14.30
CA ALA A 416 -17.68 -5.10 12.95
C ALA A 416 -17.50 -3.89 12.02
N THR A 417 -18.28 -2.83 12.23
CA THR A 417 -18.21 -1.56 11.49
C THR A 417 -16.99 -0.69 11.82
N SER A 418 -16.27 -0.98 12.92
CA SER A 418 -15.01 -0.31 13.28
C SER A 418 -13.77 -1.08 12.81
N SER A 419 -13.92 -2.17 12.06
CA SER A 419 -12.84 -3.08 11.66
C SER A 419 -11.72 -2.41 10.84
N LEU A 420 -12.05 -1.49 9.93
CA LEU A 420 -11.04 -0.69 9.20
C LEU A 420 -10.24 0.22 10.14
N ALA A 421 -10.92 0.86 11.09
CA ALA A 421 -10.26 1.69 12.09
C ALA A 421 -9.42 0.86 13.08
N ALA A 422 -9.90 -0.33 13.46
CA ALA A 422 -9.16 -1.29 14.27
C ALA A 422 -7.86 -1.74 13.59
N LEU A 423 -7.89 -1.98 12.27
CA LEU A 423 -6.70 -2.32 11.50
C LEU A 423 -5.66 -1.17 11.53
N VAL A 424 -6.13 0.05 11.28
CA VAL A 424 -5.25 1.24 11.32
C VAL A 424 -4.70 1.51 12.72
N ALA A 425 -5.52 1.34 13.76
CA ALA A 425 -5.10 1.48 15.14
C ALA A 425 -4.07 0.41 15.51
N GLY A 426 -4.29 -0.86 15.15
CA GLY A 426 -3.35 -1.95 15.40
C GLY A 426 -1.97 -1.68 14.81
N ILE A 427 -1.90 -1.23 13.55
CA ILE A 427 -0.63 -0.85 12.91
C ILE A 427 0.05 0.32 13.64
N CYS A 428 -0.73 1.30 14.10
CA CYS A 428 -0.16 2.49 14.72
C CYS A 428 0.26 2.30 16.19
N GLU A 429 -0.44 1.45 16.94
CA GLU A 429 -0.21 1.18 18.36
C GLU A 429 0.87 0.12 18.58
N ILE A 430 0.81 -1.01 17.85
CA ILE A 430 1.69 -2.16 18.10
C ILE A 430 3.08 -1.95 17.48
N GLU A 431 3.15 -1.27 16.35
CA GLU A 431 4.43 -0.95 15.71
C GLU A 431 5.06 0.35 16.25
N HIS A 432 4.51 0.94 17.32
CA HIS A 432 4.94 2.24 17.85
C HIS A 432 6.37 2.26 18.41
N ASP A 433 6.81 1.13 18.98
CA ASP A 433 8.13 0.97 19.61
C ASP A 433 9.28 0.70 18.61
N LYS A 434 8.96 0.59 17.32
CA LYS A 434 9.97 0.32 16.29
C LYS A 434 10.71 1.60 15.83
N PRO A 435 11.99 1.46 15.40
CA PRO A 435 12.83 2.59 15.00
C PRO A 435 12.23 3.44 13.87
N LYS A 436 12.61 4.72 13.81
CA LYS A 436 11.98 5.79 13.00
C LYS A 436 11.79 5.51 11.50
N HIS A 437 12.50 4.55 10.91
CA HIS A 437 12.35 4.20 9.50
C HIS A 437 11.04 3.42 9.23
N LEU A 438 10.67 2.51 10.13
CA LEU A 438 9.42 1.71 10.05
C LEU A 438 8.16 2.58 10.23
N ARG A 439 8.25 3.69 10.99
CA ARG A 439 7.12 4.63 11.16
C ARG A 439 6.66 5.34 9.87
N ARG A 440 7.46 5.31 8.80
CA ARG A 440 7.04 5.83 7.48
C ARG A 440 6.19 4.83 6.72
N GLU A 441 6.35 3.54 7.02
CA GLU A 441 5.63 2.45 6.36
C GLU A 441 4.15 2.47 6.74
N HIS A 442 3.79 2.85 7.97
CA HIS A 442 2.38 2.94 8.39
C HIS A 442 1.58 3.93 7.51
N VAL A 443 2.16 5.11 7.21
CA VAL A 443 1.48 6.11 6.36
C VAL A 443 1.32 5.58 4.94
N TRP A 444 2.28 4.81 4.45
CA TRP A 444 2.19 4.17 3.14
C TRP A 444 1.12 3.08 3.10
N LEU A 445 1.04 2.21 4.11
CA LEU A 445 0.01 1.18 4.24
C LEU A 445 -1.40 1.79 4.29
N ILE A 446 -1.58 2.83 5.12
CA ILE A 446 -2.85 3.55 5.21
C ILE A 446 -3.18 4.25 3.88
N LYS A 447 -2.17 4.79 3.18
CA LYS A 447 -2.37 5.37 1.83
C LYS A 447 -2.80 4.31 0.81
N ASN A 448 -2.28 3.09 0.93
CA ASN A 448 -2.64 1.95 0.11
C ASN A 448 -4.12 1.55 0.37
N LEU A 449 -4.51 1.41 1.64
CA LEU A 449 -5.91 1.22 2.03
C LEU A 449 -6.84 2.32 1.50
N MET A 450 -6.45 3.60 1.62
CA MET A 450 -7.23 4.72 1.09
C MET A 450 -7.30 4.72 -0.45
N LYS A 451 -6.28 4.19 -1.15
CA LYS A 451 -6.32 4.00 -2.60
C LYS A 451 -7.38 2.96 -2.97
N LEU A 452 -7.44 1.85 -2.25
CA LEU A 452 -8.46 0.82 -2.42
C LEU A 452 -9.87 1.35 -2.16
N LEU A 453 -10.09 2.03 -1.02
CA LEU A 453 -11.40 2.61 -0.70
C LEU A 453 -11.86 3.64 -1.75
N ARG A 454 -10.93 4.39 -2.35
CA ARG A 454 -11.24 5.29 -3.47
C ARG A 454 -11.67 4.55 -4.73
N ARG A 455 -11.09 3.37 -5.02
CA ARG A 455 -11.50 2.55 -6.17
C ARG A 455 -12.94 2.07 -6.05
N PHE A 456 -13.40 1.79 -4.82
CA PHE A 456 -14.81 1.47 -4.54
C PHE A 456 -15.74 2.69 -4.40
N GLY A 457 -15.24 3.93 -4.52
CA GLY A 457 -16.03 5.13 -4.20
C GLY A 457 -16.43 5.24 -2.72
N ARG A 458 -15.73 4.53 -1.82
CA ARG A 458 -15.99 4.42 -0.37
C ARG A 458 -15.01 5.25 0.47
N GLN A 459 -14.48 6.36 -0.05
CA GLN A 459 -13.45 7.16 0.63
C GLN A 459 -13.83 7.69 2.03
N ASN A 460 -15.12 7.92 2.28
CA ASN A 460 -15.60 8.41 3.57
C ASN A 460 -15.74 7.30 4.62
N GLN A 461 -15.71 6.03 4.21
CA GLN A 461 -15.99 4.92 5.11
C GLN A 461 -14.92 4.75 6.17
N LEU A 462 -13.65 4.98 5.85
CA LEU A 462 -12.61 4.96 6.87
C LEU A 462 -12.88 6.02 7.94
N VAL A 463 -13.35 7.21 7.57
CA VAL A 463 -13.71 8.26 8.54
C VAL A 463 -14.88 7.82 9.42
N VAL A 464 -15.91 7.20 8.83
CA VAL A 464 -17.06 6.64 9.59
C VAL A 464 -16.60 5.54 10.53
N SER A 465 -15.76 4.62 10.07
CA SER A 465 -15.18 3.55 10.88
C SER A 465 -14.35 4.11 12.04
N MET A 466 -13.55 5.17 11.80
CA MET A 466 -12.76 5.86 12.83
C MET A 466 -13.66 6.58 13.85
N GLN A 467 -14.81 7.11 13.43
CA GLN A 467 -15.81 7.67 14.34
C GLN A 467 -16.42 6.57 15.23
N ARG A 468 -16.81 5.43 14.66
CA ARG A 468 -17.33 4.27 15.41
C ARG A 468 -16.30 3.72 16.39
N PHE A 469 -15.04 3.67 15.98
CA PHE A 469 -13.93 3.28 16.84
C PHE A 469 -13.75 4.23 18.04
N ALA A 470 -13.84 5.54 17.81
CA ALA A 470 -13.82 6.52 18.90
C ALA A 470 -15.07 6.41 19.80
N GLU A 471 -16.23 6.06 19.24
CA GLU A 471 -17.50 5.81 19.96
C GLU A 471 -17.40 4.65 20.94
N ALA A 472 -16.76 3.55 20.51
CA ALA A 472 -16.68 2.31 21.26
C ALA A 472 -15.66 2.29 22.40
N ARG A 473 -14.65 3.18 22.37
CA ARG A 473 -13.53 3.15 23.33
C ARG A 473 -13.66 4.20 24.44
N ASP A 474 -13.16 3.82 25.61
CA ASP A 474 -13.01 4.73 26.75
C ASP A 474 -11.75 5.58 26.66
N THR A 475 -10.67 5.01 26.11
CA THR A 475 -9.43 5.73 25.81
C THR A 475 -9.18 5.76 24.30
N ILE A 476 -8.94 6.95 23.75
CA ILE A 476 -8.84 7.15 22.31
C ILE A 476 -7.39 7.50 21.94
N PRO A 477 -6.73 6.66 21.13
CA PRO A 477 -5.39 6.93 20.62
C PRO A 477 -5.44 8.04 19.57
N ILE A 478 -4.55 9.04 19.66
CA ILE A 478 -4.53 10.19 18.73
C ILE A 478 -3.75 9.86 17.45
N MET A 479 -2.70 9.03 17.57
CA MET A 479 -1.79 8.71 16.47
C MET A 479 -2.50 8.09 15.25
N PRO A 480 -3.43 7.11 15.38
CA PRO A 480 -4.12 6.55 14.23
C PRO A 480 -4.84 7.61 13.38
N PHE A 481 -5.56 8.53 14.02
CA PHE A 481 -6.27 9.63 13.36
C PHE A 481 -5.31 10.58 12.62
N ALA A 482 -4.21 10.95 13.27
CA ALA A 482 -3.19 11.80 12.66
C ALA A 482 -2.55 11.15 11.42
N ARG A 483 -2.37 9.82 11.44
CA ARG A 483 -1.80 9.05 10.32
C ARG A 483 -2.78 8.91 9.16
N VAL A 484 -4.07 8.66 9.43
CA VAL A 484 -5.11 8.68 8.39
C VAL A 484 -5.19 10.05 7.74
N ALA A 485 -5.23 11.12 8.55
CA ALA A 485 -5.22 12.48 8.03
C ALA A 485 -4.00 12.72 7.12
N SER A 486 -2.80 12.32 7.56
CA SER A 486 -1.56 12.45 6.77
C SER A 486 -1.59 11.65 5.46
N ALA A 487 -2.15 10.43 5.47
CA ALA A 487 -2.25 9.56 4.31
C ALA A 487 -3.31 10.01 3.29
N SER A 488 -4.39 10.64 3.76
CA SER A 488 -5.48 11.13 2.91
C SER A 488 -5.04 12.25 1.96
N HIS A 489 -4.08 13.07 2.39
CA HIS A 489 -3.69 14.32 1.73
C HIS A 489 -4.88 15.28 1.49
N ASP A 490 -5.97 15.14 2.25
CA ASP A 490 -7.17 15.96 2.15
C ASP A 490 -7.41 16.70 3.47
N TYR A 491 -7.59 18.03 3.37
CA TYR A 491 -7.81 18.86 4.55
C TYR A 491 -9.20 18.66 5.15
N GLU A 492 -10.22 18.32 4.36
CA GLU A 492 -11.56 18.08 4.88
C GLU A 492 -11.59 16.83 5.76
N THR A 493 -10.99 15.74 5.26
CA THR A 493 -10.80 14.51 6.03
C THR A 493 -10.00 14.77 7.32
N ALA A 494 -8.90 15.52 7.24
CA ALA A 494 -8.11 15.89 8.41
C ALA A 494 -8.91 16.68 9.44
N LEU A 495 -9.74 17.65 9.01
CA LEU A 495 -10.59 18.43 9.90
C LEU A 495 -11.70 17.58 10.53
N LYS A 496 -12.34 16.69 9.77
CA LYS A 496 -13.37 15.76 10.28
C LYS A 496 -12.79 14.85 11.37
N LEU A 497 -11.64 14.26 11.13
CA LEU A 497 -10.94 13.41 12.11
C LEU A 497 -10.55 14.21 13.36
N ARG A 498 -10.09 15.45 13.19
CA ARG A 498 -9.80 16.34 14.32
C ARG A 498 -11.06 16.69 15.12
N SER A 499 -12.18 16.99 14.47
CA SER A 499 -13.44 17.30 15.17
C SER A 499 -13.95 16.11 15.97
N ILE A 500 -13.81 14.88 15.45
CA ILE A 500 -14.14 13.65 16.18
C ILE A 500 -13.34 13.59 17.49
N LEU A 501 -12.04 13.85 17.45
CA LEU A 501 -11.19 13.85 18.65
C LEU A 501 -11.52 15.00 19.62
N LEU A 502 -11.73 16.21 19.11
CA LEU A 502 -12.03 17.38 19.94
C LEU A 502 -13.38 17.23 20.68
N SER A 503 -14.37 16.58 20.07
CA SER A 503 -15.64 16.27 20.74
C SER A 503 -15.49 15.34 21.96
N ARG A 504 -14.31 14.71 22.12
CA ARG A 504 -14.01 13.68 23.11
C ARG A 504 -12.68 13.95 23.84
N GLU A 505 -12.32 15.22 24.03
CA GLU A 505 -11.01 15.60 24.58
C GLU A 505 -10.70 14.93 25.94
N GLY A 506 -11.71 14.70 26.79
CA GLY A 506 -11.56 14.02 28.08
C GLY A 506 -11.22 12.52 28.01
N LYS A 507 -11.37 11.88 26.83
CA LYS A 507 -11.08 10.46 26.61
C LYS A 507 -9.76 10.20 25.88
N LEU A 508 -8.96 11.23 25.60
CA LEU A 508 -7.74 11.09 24.81
C LEU A 508 -6.59 10.50 25.64
N GLU A 509 -5.83 9.57 25.07
CA GLU A 509 -4.64 8.95 25.70
C GLU A 509 -3.43 9.91 25.83
N GLY A 510 -3.62 11.19 25.59
CA GLY A 510 -2.58 12.20 25.73
C GLY A 510 -2.99 13.56 25.19
N ARG A 511 -2.02 14.47 25.12
CA ARG A 511 -2.25 15.81 24.56
C ARG A 511 -2.21 15.78 23.04
N MET A 512 -3.28 16.27 22.42
CA MET A 512 -3.39 16.39 20.94
C MET A 512 -2.20 17.10 20.33
N GLY A 513 -1.75 18.21 20.94
CA GLY A 513 -0.60 18.98 20.44
C GLY A 513 0.73 18.21 20.42
N SER A 514 0.90 17.20 21.28
CA SER A 514 2.12 16.39 21.34
C SER A 514 2.14 15.31 20.25
N GLN A 515 0.99 14.67 19.99
CA GLN A 515 0.89 13.55 19.05
C GLN A 515 0.51 13.99 17.63
N TRP A 516 -0.17 15.12 17.48
CA TRP A 516 -0.57 15.70 16.19
C TRP A 516 -0.16 17.18 16.10
N PRO A 517 1.15 17.46 15.99
CA PRO A 517 1.67 18.83 16.01
C PRO A 517 1.31 19.61 14.73
N TRP A 518 1.44 20.93 14.80
CA TRP A 518 1.21 21.85 13.67
C TRP A 518 1.99 21.51 12.40
N THR A 519 3.14 20.85 12.51
CA THR A 519 3.96 20.45 11.35
C THR A 519 3.24 19.49 10.43
N ALA A 520 2.34 18.65 10.96
CA ALA A 520 1.49 17.76 10.18
C ALA A 520 0.42 18.51 9.37
N TRP A 521 0.08 19.75 9.77
CA TRP A 521 -0.95 20.56 9.12
C TRP A 521 -0.41 21.41 7.97
N VAL A 522 0.90 21.62 7.88
CA VAL A 522 1.56 22.47 6.86
C VAL A 522 1.08 22.16 5.43
N PRO A 523 0.97 20.88 4.98
CA PRO A 523 0.50 20.58 3.62
C PRO A 523 -0.93 21.06 3.34
N TYR A 524 -1.77 21.21 4.37
CA TYR A 524 -3.19 21.54 4.25
C TYR A 524 -3.47 23.04 4.29
N ILE A 525 -2.62 23.83 4.95
CA ILE A 525 -2.89 25.25 5.26
C ILE A 525 -3.20 26.07 4.00
N LYS A 526 -2.46 25.88 2.91
CA LYS A 526 -2.69 26.62 1.67
C LYS A 526 -4.09 26.35 1.08
N SER A 527 -4.52 25.09 1.06
CA SER A 527 -5.85 24.70 0.58
C SER A 527 -6.95 25.22 1.49
N MET A 528 -6.78 25.07 2.81
CA MET A 528 -7.68 25.65 3.82
C MET A 528 -7.80 27.18 3.71
N ILE A 529 -6.73 27.87 3.30
CA ILE A 529 -6.77 29.32 3.12
C ILE A 529 -7.59 29.74 1.89
N ARG A 530 -7.55 28.93 0.84
CA ARG A 530 -8.25 29.20 -0.41
C ARG A 530 -9.74 28.86 -0.33
N ASP A 531 -10.09 27.90 0.50
CA ASP A 531 -11.49 27.54 0.74
C ASP A 531 -12.21 28.60 1.60
N LYS A 532 -13.37 29.05 1.11
CA LYS A 532 -14.26 30.00 1.79
C LYS A 532 -15.02 29.35 2.94
N SER A 533 -15.28 28.04 2.86
CA SER A 533 -16.04 27.28 3.86
C SER A 533 -15.29 27.18 5.19
N VAL A 534 -13.96 27.18 5.14
CA VAL A 534 -13.10 27.07 6.32
C VAL A 534 -12.97 28.43 7.00
N PRO A 535 -13.35 28.58 8.28
CA PRO A 535 -13.20 29.85 8.99
C PRO A 535 -11.75 30.06 9.45
N SER A 536 -11.32 31.33 9.56
CA SER A 536 -9.94 31.66 9.93
C SER A 536 -9.50 31.07 11.28
N TRP A 537 -10.42 30.96 12.25
CA TRP A 537 -10.09 30.39 13.57
C TRP A 537 -9.66 28.92 13.47
N THR A 538 -10.23 28.13 12.56
CA THR A 538 -9.85 26.72 12.34
C THR A 538 -8.44 26.61 11.77
N ILE A 539 -8.09 27.50 10.82
CA ILE A 539 -6.72 27.58 10.25
C ILE A 539 -5.73 27.90 11.36
N TRP A 540 -6.01 28.94 12.14
CA TRP A 540 -5.14 29.34 13.24
C TRP A 540 -5.07 28.29 14.34
N SER A 541 -6.14 27.56 14.63
CA SER A 541 -6.14 26.45 15.59
C SER A 541 -5.27 25.27 15.11
N ALA A 542 -5.21 24.98 13.81
CA ALA A 542 -4.30 23.98 13.24
C ALA A 542 -2.84 24.43 13.31
N VAL A 543 -2.60 25.71 13.02
CA VAL A 543 -1.25 26.30 13.09
C VAL A 543 -0.76 26.33 14.53
N HIS A 544 -1.55 26.72 15.52
CA HIS A 544 -1.09 26.75 16.93
C HIS A 544 -1.13 25.39 17.65
N CYS A 545 -1.47 24.30 16.95
CA CYS A 545 -1.56 22.98 17.55
C CYS A 545 -0.17 22.49 18.01
N GLY A 546 -0.01 22.28 19.32
CA GLY A 546 1.25 21.76 19.87
C GLY A 546 2.34 22.80 20.11
N ASP A 547 1.99 24.08 20.22
CA ASP A 547 2.92 25.16 20.61
C ASP A 547 3.38 25.08 22.10
N GLY A 548 2.96 24.05 22.84
CA GLY A 548 3.47 23.77 24.19
C GLY A 548 4.95 23.36 24.20
N LYS A 549 5.62 23.48 25.35
CA LYS A 549 7.04 23.12 25.55
C LYS A 549 7.29 21.66 25.14
N MET A 550 7.70 21.43 23.90
CA MET A 550 8.20 20.14 23.48
C MET A 550 9.62 19.98 24.04
N ASN A 551 9.86 18.91 24.82
CA ASN A 551 11.21 18.50 25.23
C ASN A 551 11.99 18.03 23.99
N ILE A 552 12.52 18.97 23.22
CA ILE A 552 13.24 18.73 21.97
C ILE A 552 14.65 19.29 22.11
N TYR A 553 15.63 18.51 21.66
CA TYR A 553 17.03 18.95 21.59
C TYR A 553 17.18 20.27 20.80
N PRO A 554 18.09 21.17 21.20
CA PRO A 554 18.20 22.53 20.66
C PRO A 554 18.30 22.62 19.13
N ALA A 555 19.01 21.69 18.47
CA ALA A 555 19.16 21.67 17.02
C ALA A 555 17.82 21.46 16.29
N LYS A 556 17.01 20.50 16.75
CA LYS A 556 15.69 20.22 16.17
C LYS A 556 14.69 21.34 16.48
N GLN A 557 14.88 22.06 17.58
CA GLN A 557 14.09 23.25 17.90
C GLN A 557 14.38 24.39 16.91
N ARG A 558 15.65 24.60 16.53
CA ARG A 558 16.02 25.57 15.48
C ARG A 558 15.40 25.22 14.13
N ASP A 559 15.42 23.95 13.73
CA ASP A 559 14.80 23.53 12.46
C ASP A 559 13.29 23.77 12.44
N LEU A 560 12.60 23.46 13.54
CA LEU A 560 11.17 23.71 13.68
C LEU A 560 10.86 25.21 13.67
N TRP A 561 11.72 26.01 14.29
CA TRP A 561 11.62 27.47 14.28
C TRP A 561 11.73 28.05 12.87
N ILE A 562 12.73 27.62 12.09
CA ILE A 562 12.92 28.05 10.69
C ILE A 562 11.70 27.67 9.85
N ARG A 563 11.18 26.45 10.01
CA ARG A 563 9.95 26.01 9.33
C ARG A 563 8.74 26.85 9.73
N ARG A 564 8.64 27.26 10.99
CA ARG A 564 7.54 28.08 11.50
C ARG A 564 7.57 29.49 10.90
N ILE A 565 8.76 30.10 10.83
CA ILE A 565 8.95 31.39 10.16
C ILE A 565 8.49 31.30 8.70
N SER A 566 9.02 30.32 7.97
CA SER A 566 8.68 30.09 6.56
C SER A 566 7.17 29.91 6.36
N LEU A 567 6.52 29.13 7.23
CA LEU A 567 5.06 28.96 7.20
C LEU A 567 4.32 30.29 7.38
N MET A 568 4.75 31.15 8.31
CA MET A 568 4.07 32.42 8.58
C MET A 568 4.23 33.42 7.42
N GLU A 569 5.41 33.45 6.81
CA GLU A 569 5.67 34.25 5.60
C GLU A 569 4.82 33.75 4.41
N ASP A 570 4.74 32.44 4.22
CA ASP A 570 3.94 31.82 3.16
C ASP A 570 2.44 32.03 3.40
N MET A 571 1.96 31.88 4.64
CA MET A 571 0.58 32.16 5.03
C MET A 571 0.20 33.62 4.76
N ALA A 572 1.08 34.58 5.08
CA ALA A 572 0.83 36.00 4.78
C ALA A 572 0.58 36.20 3.27
N MET A 573 1.41 35.59 2.42
CA MET A 573 1.24 35.63 0.97
C MET A 573 -0.01 34.90 0.47
N TRP A 574 -0.34 33.75 1.06
CA TRP A 574 -1.51 32.97 0.70
C TRP A 574 -2.81 33.71 1.07
N PHE A 575 -2.89 34.30 2.27
CA PHE A 575 -4.03 35.14 2.68
C PHE A 575 -4.15 36.37 1.79
N ALA A 576 -3.06 37.09 1.52
CA ALA A 576 -3.06 38.28 0.66
C ALA A 576 -3.50 37.98 -0.79
N SER A 577 -3.34 36.73 -1.23
CA SER A 577 -3.70 36.28 -2.57
C SER A 577 -5.04 35.54 -2.64
N ALA A 578 -5.70 35.32 -1.51
CA ALA A 578 -7.01 34.67 -1.49
C ALA A 578 -8.11 35.64 -1.96
N ASN A 579 -8.76 35.31 -3.07
CA ASN A 579 -9.88 36.10 -3.62
C ASN A 579 -11.25 35.70 -3.03
N THR A 580 -11.33 34.55 -2.37
CA THR A 580 -12.56 33.97 -1.82
C THR A 580 -12.96 34.55 -0.46
N ARG A 581 -12.08 35.33 0.17
CA ARG A 581 -12.27 35.89 1.52
C ARG A 581 -12.63 37.37 1.52
N SER A 582 -13.33 37.79 2.57
CA SER A 582 -13.64 39.20 2.80
C SER A 582 -12.35 39.98 3.10
N GLU A 583 -12.29 41.21 2.62
CA GLU A 583 -11.11 42.07 2.79
C GLU A 583 -10.77 42.34 4.26
N ARG A 584 -11.80 42.45 5.10
CA ARG A 584 -11.60 42.61 6.55
C ARG A 584 -10.90 41.37 7.13
N SER A 585 -11.32 40.16 6.74
CA SER A 585 -10.66 38.93 7.21
C SER A 585 -9.25 38.80 6.65
N THR A 586 -9.05 39.03 5.34
CA THR A 586 -7.74 38.98 4.71
C THR A 586 -6.75 39.93 5.37
N PHE A 587 -7.15 41.19 5.64
CA PHE A 587 -6.31 42.14 6.35
C PHE A 587 -5.98 41.65 7.76
N ARG A 588 -6.98 41.24 8.54
CA ARG A 588 -6.78 40.72 9.90
C ARG A 588 -5.83 39.53 9.94
N ASP A 589 -5.98 38.57 9.03
CA ASP A 589 -5.17 37.35 9.00
C ASP A 589 -3.72 37.64 8.54
N VAL A 590 -3.51 38.54 7.56
CA VAL A 590 -2.17 39.00 7.19
C VAL A 590 -1.52 39.77 8.35
N SER A 591 -2.24 40.70 9.00
CA SER A 591 -1.71 41.42 10.16
C SER A 591 -1.34 40.47 11.30
N LYS A 592 -2.08 39.38 11.52
CA LYS A 592 -1.71 38.34 12.50
C LYS A 592 -0.39 37.65 12.15
N CYS A 593 -0.17 37.25 10.89
CA CYS A 593 1.10 36.67 10.46
C CYS A 593 2.27 37.64 10.70
N ILE A 594 2.10 38.92 10.32
CA ILE A 594 3.14 39.93 10.45
C ILE A 594 3.42 40.27 11.92
N ASN A 595 2.38 40.41 12.75
CA ASN A 595 2.55 40.62 14.18
C ASN A 595 3.26 39.44 14.85
N TRP A 596 2.95 38.20 14.43
CA TRP A 596 3.68 37.03 14.91
C TRP A 596 5.17 37.11 14.56
N LEU A 597 5.52 37.45 13.31
CA LEU A 597 6.94 37.60 12.91
C LEU A 597 7.65 38.69 13.72
N ARG A 598 6.98 39.83 13.92
CA ARG A 598 7.53 40.98 14.67
C ARG A 598 7.70 40.69 16.16
N ASN A 599 6.71 40.09 16.81
CA ASN A 599 6.79 39.72 18.23
C ASN A 599 7.93 38.73 18.49
N ASN A 600 8.29 37.93 17.49
CA ASN A 600 9.39 37.00 17.53
C ASN A 600 10.72 37.55 16.97
N LYS A 601 10.81 38.88 16.77
CA LYS A 601 12.01 39.60 16.30
C LYS A 601 12.56 39.09 14.95
N VAL A 602 11.69 38.59 14.08
CA VAL A 602 12.07 38.10 12.75
C VAL A 602 12.01 39.27 11.76
N PRO A 603 13.09 39.55 10.99
CA PRO A 603 13.06 40.61 9.98
C PRO A 603 12.08 40.25 8.85
N LEU A 604 11.31 41.24 8.39
CA LEU A 604 10.33 41.03 7.33
C LEU A 604 11.02 40.87 5.97
N ASN A 605 10.86 39.69 5.37
CA ASN A 605 11.39 39.41 4.04
C ASN A 605 10.55 40.06 2.91
N SER A 606 11.05 39.95 1.67
CA SER A 606 10.37 40.49 0.48
C SER A 606 8.95 39.94 0.29
N ARG A 607 8.70 38.65 0.61
CA ARG A 607 7.36 38.04 0.54
C ARG A 607 6.40 38.71 1.50
N SER A 608 6.79 38.85 2.77
CA SER A 608 5.98 39.50 3.79
C SER A 608 5.66 40.95 3.42
N MET A 609 6.65 41.70 2.93
CA MET A 609 6.46 43.07 2.46
C MET A 609 5.50 43.15 1.26
N THR A 610 5.59 42.20 0.33
CA THR A 610 4.67 42.09 -0.81
C THR A 610 3.24 41.79 -0.35
N ALA A 611 3.06 40.90 0.62
CA ALA A 611 1.75 40.60 1.19
C ALA A 611 1.11 41.83 1.84
N ILE A 612 1.87 42.57 2.64
CA ILE A 612 1.43 43.80 3.32
C ILE A 612 1.01 44.84 2.28
N ALA A 613 1.87 45.13 1.30
CA ALA A 613 1.57 46.09 0.25
C ALA A 613 0.33 45.68 -0.56
N LYS A 614 0.19 44.39 -0.90
CA LYS A 614 -0.94 43.87 -1.67
C LYS A 614 -2.28 44.08 -0.95
N VAL A 615 -2.34 43.85 0.36
CA VAL A 615 -3.60 44.02 1.11
C VAL A 615 -3.87 45.48 1.44
N ALA A 616 -2.86 46.27 1.79
CA ALA A 616 -3.02 47.69 2.11
C ALA A 616 -3.41 48.52 0.89
N THR A 617 -2.92 48.17 -0.30
CA THR A 617 -3.18 48.93 -1.55
C THR A 617 -4.29 48.34 -2.43
N ARG A 618 -4.98 47.30 -1.97
CA ARG A 618 -5.98 46.59 -2.80
C ARG A 618 -7.12 47.49 -3.26
N GLU A 619 -7.63 48.33 -2.36
CA GLU A 619 -8.69 49.31 -2.62
C GLU A 619 -8.19 50.38 -3.61
N LEU A 620 -6.97 50.89 -3.42
CA LEU A 620 -6.34 51.84 -4.36
C LEU A 620 -6.25 51.27 -5.78
N LYS A 621 -5.89 49.98 -5.92
CA LYS A 621 -5.83 49.30 -7.22
C LYS A 621 -7.19 49.14 -7.90
N ARG A 622 -8.30 49.23 -7.16
CA ARG A 622 -9.66 49.20 -7.72
C ARG A 622 -10.18 50.58 -8.13
N GLY A 623 -9.38 51.63 -7.94
CA GLY A 623 -9.79 53.01 -8.18
C GLY A 623 -10.45 53.67 -6.96
N GLU A 624 -10.47 53.02 -5.80
CA GLU A 624 -11.02 53.60 -4.57
C GLU A 624 -9.97 54.45 -3.84
N PHE A 625 -10.38 55.30 -2.90
CA PHE A 625 -9.46 56.15 -2.11
C PHE A 625 -8.57 55.38 -1.11
N GLY A 626 -8.95 54.13 -0.80
CA GLY A 626 -8.28 53.27 0.17
C GLY A 626 -8.37 53.76 1.62
N ARG A 627 -8.53 52.85 2.58
CA ARG A 627 -8.66 53.21 4.01
C ARG A 627 -7.36 53.79 4.58
N THR A 628 -7.44 54.99 5.14
CA THR A 628 -6.29 55.70 5.73
C THR A 628 -5.57 54.87 6.80
N GLN A 629 -6.32 54.20 7.69
CA GLN A 629 -5.72 53.33 8.72
C GLN A 629 -4.82 52.22 8.14
N ARG A 630 -5.19 51.63 6.98
CA ARG A 630 -4.40 50.55 6.35
C ARG A 630 -3.13 51.08 5.69
N LEU A 631 -3.20 52.29 5.13
CA LEU A 631 -2.04 52.92 4.50
C LEU A 631 -1.05 53.44 5.56
N VAL A 632 -1.55 54.02 6.66
CA VAL A 632 -0.71 54.39 7.81
C VAL A 632 -0.01 53.14 8.37
N TRP A 633 -0.75 52.04 8.56
CA TRP A 633 -0.18 50.77 8.98
C TRP A 633 0.93 50.25 8.04
N LEU A 634 0.74 50.33 6.71
CA LEU A 634 1.76 49.98 5.72
C LEU A 634 3.01 50.87 5.86
N MET A 635 2.81 52.18 5.97
CA MET A 635 3.91 53.15 6.11
C MET A 635 4.71 52.92 7.39
N ASP A 636 4.04 52.61 8.51
CA ASP A 636 4.72 52.33 9.77
C ASP A 636 5.56 51.05 9.69
N ILE A 637 5.07 50.02 9.02
CA ILE A 637 5.86 48.80 8.79
C ILE A 637 7.07 49.09 7.89
N ILE A 638 6.91 49.89 6.84
CA ILE A 638 8.03 50.26 5.95
C ILE A 638 9.06 51.11 6.70
N GLY A 639 8.62 52.10 7.48
CA GLY A 639 9.51 52.94 8.27
C GLY A 639 10.35 52.14 9.26
N GLN A 640 9.73 51.16 9.93
CA GLN A 640 10.42 50.29 10.89
C GLN A 640 11.36 49.27 10.22
N SER A 641 11.06 48.82 8.99
CA SER A 641 11.84 47.75 8.33
C SER A 641 12.90 48.25 7.34
N LYS A 642 12.67 49.40 6.71
CA LYS A 642 13.51 49.97 5.65
C LYS A 642 13.99 51.40 5.94
N GLY A 643 13.54 52.00 7.03
CA GLY A 643 13.94 53.34 7.44
C GLY A 643 13.02 54.47 6.93
N PRO A 644 13.25 55.71 7.41
CA PRO A 644 12.37 56.86 7.17
C PRO A 644 12.37 57.32 5.71
N GLU A 645 13.49 57.21 4.99
CA GLU A 645 13.59 57.60 3.58
C GLU A 645 12.66 56.79 2.68
N GLN A 646 12.66 55.47 2.87
CA GLN A 646 11.78 54.57 2.10
C GLN A 646 10.31 54.79 2.46
N LYS A 647 10.00 55.12 3.73
CA LYS A 647 8.65 55.51 4.16
C LYS A 647 8.19 56.77 3.41
N ALA A 648 9.03 57.80 3.31
CA ALA A 648 8.72 59.03 2.59
C ALA A 648 8.51 58.80 1.08
N LEU A 649 9.32 57.95 0.46
CA LEU A 649 9.15 57.56 -0.94
C LEU A 649 7.80 56.88 -1.20
N VAL A 650 7.43 55.89 -0.36
CA VAL A 650 6.17 55.18 -0.51
C VAL A 650 4.97 56.08 -0.20
N ALA A 651 5.07 56.98 0.78
CA ALA A 651 4.04 57.98 1.06
C ALA A 651 3.73 58.84 -0.17
N ARG A 652 4.76 59.36 -0.86
CA ARG A 652 4.58 60.12 -2.11
C ARG A 652 3.88 59.32 -3.20
N VAL A 653 4.22 58.04 -3.35
CA VAL A 653 3.56 57.16 -4.34
C VAL A 653 2.09 56.94 -4.00
N LEU A 654 1.77 56.66 -2.73
CA LEU A 654 0.39 56.45 -2.28
C LEU A 654 -0.46 57.72 -2.42
N GLN A 655 0.12 58.89 -2.15
CA GLN A 655 -0.54 60.19 -2.33
C GLN A 655 -0.89 60.46 -3.79
N ARG A 656 0.05 60.22 -4.72
CA ARG A 656 -0.20 60.32 -6.17
C ARG A 656 -1.31 59.38 -6.63
N TRP A 657 -1.32 58.14 -6.14
CA TRP A 657 -2.39 57.18 -6.46
C TRP A 657 -3.77 57.64 -5.96
N ARG A 658 -3.84 58.20 -4.75
CA ARG A 658 -5.09 58.77 -4.23
C ARG A 658 -5.58 59.95 -5.05
N GLN A 659 -4.69 60.85 -5.47
CA GLN A 659 -5.03 61.97 -6.34
C GLN A 659 -5.58 61.48 -7.69
N ALA A 660 -4.89 60.53 -8.33
CA ALA A 660 -5.35 59.94 -9.58
C ALA A 660 -6.73 59.25 -9.45
N ASN A 661 -6.96 58.50 -8.36
CA ASN A 661 -8.26 57.88 -8.10
C ASN A 661 -9.35 58.91 -7.81
N SER A 662 -9.02 60.01 -7.12
CA SER A 662 -9.94 61.14 -6.90
C SER A 662 -10.40 61.75 -8.22
N GLU A 663 -9.45 62.00 -9.13
CA GLU A 663 -9.75 62.55 -10.46
C GLU A 663 -10.63 61.61 -11.29
N LEU A 664 -10.37 60.29 -11.22
CA LEU A 664 -11.18 59.28 -11.90
C LEU A 664 -12.61 59.22 -11.33
N GLU A 665 -12.77 59.32 -10.01
CA GLU A 665 -14.08 59.30 -9.38
C GLU A 665 -14.86 60.59 -9.68
N ILE A 666 -14.20 61.76 -9.69
CA ILE A 666 -14.80 63.03 -10.12
C ILE A 666 -15.31 62.93 -11.57
N LYS A 667 -14.54 62.31 -12.48
CA LYS A 667 -14.99 62.08 -13.86
C LYS A 667 -16.21 61.16 -13.92
N ARG A 668 -16.21 60.06 -13.16
CA ARG A 668 -17.37 59.16 -13.05
C ARG A 668 -18.61 59.85 -12.52
N CYS A 669 -18.47 60.68 -11.48
CA CYS A 669 -19.58 61.46 -10.93
C CYS A 669 -20.13 62.44 -11.97
N ARG A 670 -19.28 63.15 -12.73
CA ARG A 670 -19.73 64.06 -13.79
C ARG A 670 -20.43 63.35 -14.95
N GLU A 671 -20.02 62.13 -15.27
CA GLU A 671 -20.69 61.27 -16.27
C GLU A 671 -22.04 60.74 -15.75
N ALA A 672 -22.12 60.42 -14.46
CA ALA A 672 -23.34 59.97 -13.79
C ALA A 672 -24.35 61.11 -13.50
N GLU A 673 -23.88 62.35 -13.33
CA GLU A 673 -24.70 63.58 -13.17
C GLU A 673 -25.57 63.91 -14.41
N ARG A 674 -25.50 63.11 -15.49
CA ARG A 674 -26.51 63.08 -16.56
C ARG A 674 -27.81 62.35 -16.16
N VAL A 675 -27.92 61.86 -14.92
CA VAL A 675 -29.11 61.20 -14.33
C VAL A 675 -29.49 61.92 -13.00
N PRO A 676 -30.78 62.15 -12.70
CA PRO A 676 -31.23 63.25 -11.83
C PRO A 676 -31.33 62.88 -10.33
N ASP A 677 -30.21 62.62 -9.65
CA ASP A 677 -30.21 62.52 -8.16
C ASP A 677 -28.85 62.93 -7.53
N ALA A 678 -28.30 64.06 -8.00
CA ALA A 678 -26.93 64.52 -7.72
C ALA A 678 -26.72 65.11 -6.30
N GLU A 679 -27.77 65.46 -5.56
CA GLU A 679 -27.63 66.13 -4.26
C GLU A 679 -27.15 65.20 -3.13
N ARG A 680 -27.57 63.93 -3.14
CA ARG A 680 -27.14 62.95 -2.13
C ARG A 680 -25.64 62.60 -2.19
N ILE A 681 -25.02 62.72 -3.38
CA ILE A 681 -23.60 62.41 -3.59
C ILE A 681 -22.72 63.56 -3.08
N ARG A 682 -23.19 64.81 -3.16
CA ARG A 682 -22.46 66.00 -2.69
C ARG A 682 -22.25 66.01 -1.18
N GLU A 683 -23.18 65.46 -0.40
CA GLU A 683 -23.02 65.34 1.06
C GLU A 683 -21.98 64.29 1.47
N ALA A 684 -21.82 63.21 0.71
CA ALA A 684 -20.84 62.15 1.02
C ALA A 684 -19.37 62.56 0.77
N ILE A 685 -19.14 63.53 -0.13
CA ILE A 685 -17.80 64.01 -0.51
C ILE A 685 -17.26 65.07 0.48
N ARG A 686 -18.11 65.73 1.28
CA ARG A 686 -17.78 66.96 2.01
C ARG A 686 -17.12 66.82 3.40
N ALA A 687 -16.71 65.63 3.88
CA ALA A 687 -16.10 65.52 5.21
C ALA A 687 -14.96 64.48 5.32
N PRO A 688 -13.83 64.80 5.99
CA PRO A 688 -13.09 66.05 5.98
C PRO A 688 -11.71 65.88 5.34
N GLU A 689 -11.42 66.69 4.31
CA GLU A 689 -10.06 67.10 3.96
C GLU A 689 -9.57 68.06 5.04
N ARG A 690 -8.94 67.54 6.10
CA ARG A 690 -7.98 68.23 6.99
C ARG A 690 -7.59 67.26 8.11
N SER A 691 -6.67 66.36 7.79
CA SER A 691 -5.69 65.93 8.78
C SER A 691 -4.33 66.14 8.13
N GLU A 692 -3.55 67.08 8.68
CA GLU A 692 -2.13 67.16 8.43
C GLU A 692 -1.51 65.77 8.65
N TRP A 693 -0.66 65.37 7.71
CA TRP A 693 -0.03 64.06 7.60
C TRP A 693 1.28 63.98 8.37
#